data_AF-A0A7K8HJN3-F1
#
_entry.id   AF-A0A7K8HJN3-F1
#
_cell.length_a   1.000
_cell.length_b   1.000
_cell.length_c   1.000
_cell.angle_alpha   90.00
_cell.angle_beta   90.00
_cell.angle_gamma   90.00
#
_symmetry.space_group_name_H-M   'P 1'
#
loop_
_entity.id
_entity.type
_entity.pdbx_description
1 polymer ?
#
loop_
_entity_poly.entity_id
_entity_poly.type
_entity_poly.pdbx_seq_one_letter_code
_entity_poly.pdbx_strand_id
1 'polypeptide(L)'
;VEAVTLFEVVSMGKQAMQSVVADWIEAYKQDKNVALLDLINFFIQCSGCQGMVTAEMFQSLHKKDVMRKMTETFDKDNEDYPLIRTGPYWKKFKANFCEFIAVLVQQCQCSILYDNYLMDTIISLLTGLADSMVRAFRHTSTLAAMKLLTAVVGVHLNLDVNKHNAQRLYEVEKRRISGKRTSYRLDQLERKRKEYEHKLLEIQNMMNAIFKGTFLNRYRDVIPEIRATCIEEIGSWIKTYPDGFLNDSYLKYVGWMLYDKQAEVRLKCLLGLQGIYSRKELVSRMDLFTNRFKDRIVSMPLDKDHEVAVQAMKLLMLMSQNCEDVLSAEDCELLYQFVYTTHRPLAVAAGEFLYKRLLSHEGDKEVQPKGGGKFGASTDQLKRLIHFFLENELHKHVAYLIDSLWDWAGKFLKDWECMTTLLLKNAEEDGEALSDAQESALIEIILATVREAAEGHPPVGRGAAKKILSIKEKKIQLEDCTKITEHFIMVLPQLLAKYSTDAQKVANLLQIPQYYDLDVYSTGHLEKHLDALLREIKDIVAKHSNMSVLEASSRTYYILCSEEIAIYSQVDCARTQMIDELMDQLNQLLVCFWQKEGGFCTDAGEISRMHSTLRRVAAFHNAHDLTKWNLYDKTLRFLMFEMEHGSLPVLIILPALQCTYFSLLWQLAAVSENSPKETLFPLRRELRRFSQICTCFLQHKERDVREKAFMILCDWLLILSHLDSNNNEEAVGLLGYLPNTPLQEKLFSFIQEHVFIDEEEERKDLTEEEKDESCKLDDLHKKRSLLAAYCKLIVYNVVEMTAAAEIYKYYVKTYSDFGDIIKETLSKTRHSNKIQSAKTLILCLQQLFQTHAESQDSSSGVDFSSASFTNIKELARRFSLTFGWDQVKSRESIAMIHKEGIEFAFQGATGVDGKCLPPNLSFLVIISEFSNKLLKPDKRLVYSYLQRYITEPLPCRGDEWQPLVWYRNSLLA
;
A
#
# COMPACT_ATOMS: atom_id res chain seq x y z
N VAL A 1 21.46 -23.51 -47.35
CA VAL A 1 20.33 -23.18 -46.45
C VAL A 1 20.48 -24.14 -45.29
N GLU A 2 20.90 -23.66 -44.11
CA GLU A 2 20.94 -24.52 -42.91
C GLU A 2 19.53 -25.04 -42.63
N ALA A 3 19.41 -26.32 -42.30
CA ALA A 3 18.12 -26.92 -41.97
C ALA A 3 17.60 -26.28 -40.67
N VAL A 4 16.39 -25.74 -40.72
CA VAL A 4 15.73 -25.12 -39.56
C VAL A 4 15.55 -26.18 -38.48
N THR A 5 15.99 -25.89 -37.26
CA THR A 5 15.92 -26.86 -36.16
C THR A 5 14.51 -26.93 -35.56
N LEU A 6 14.17 -28.06 -34.92
CA LEU A 6 12.87 -28.21 -34.23
C LEU A 6 12.68 -27.13 -33.13
N PHE A 7 13.77 -26.70 -32.49
CA PHE A 7 13.75 -25.60 -31.52
C PHE A 7 13.30 -24.29 -32.15
N GLU A 8 13.87 -23.92 -33.32
CA GLU A 8 13.51 -22.69 -34.03
C GLU A 8 12.04 -22.71 -34.46
N VAL A 9 11.54 -23.85 -34.96
CA VAL A 9 10.13 -24.00 -35.37
C VAL A 9 9.19 -23.77 -34.19
N VAL A 10 9.44 -24.45 -33.05
CA VAL A 10 8.61 -24.35 -31.84
C VAL A 10 8.72 -22.94 -31.21
N SER A 11 9.90 -22.34 -31.24
CA SER A 11 10.14 -21.01 -30.67
C SER A 11 9.51 -19.89 -31.49
N MET A 12 9.55 -19.99 -32.82
CA MET A 12 8.88 -19.01 -33.69
C MET A 12 7.35 -19.17 -33.65
N GLY A 13 6.83 -20.40 -33.50
CA GLY A 13 5.41 -20.69 -33.33
C GLY A 13 4.54 -20.13 -34.46
N LYS A 14 5.02 -20.25 -35.71
CA LYS A 14 4.32 -19.82 -36.94
C LYS A 14 3.41 -20.91 -37.53
N GLN A 15 3.70 -22.18 -37.24
CA GLN A 15 2.93 -23.34 -37.69
C GLN A 15 2.07 -23.90 -36.57
N ALA A 16 0.98 -24.58 -36.92
CA ALA A 16 0.17 -25.31 -35.96
C ALA A 16 0.99 -26.47 -35.37
N MET A 17 0.96 -26.64 -34.04
CA MET A 17 1.80 -27.63 -33.34
C MET A 17 1.52 -29.06 -33.81
N GLN A 18 0.27 -29.37 -34.17
CA GLN A 18 -0.11 -30.65 -34.76
C GLN A 18 0.60 -30.95 -36.08
N SER A 19 0.85 -29.93 -36.92
CA SER A 19 1.58 -30.11 -38.18
C SER A 19 3.04 -30.46 -37.91
N VAL A 20 3.70 -29.72 -37.02
CA VAL A 20 5.10 -29.93 -36.65
C VAL A 20 5.31 -31.35 -36.10
N VAL A 21 4.40 -31.81 -35.24
CA VAL A 21 4.44 -33.17 -34.70
C VAL A 21 4.15 -34.23 -35.78
N ALA A 22 3.21 -33.98 -36.69
CA ALA A 22 2.91 -34.91 -37.78
C ALA A 22 4.11 -35.09 -38.72
N ASP A 23 4.80 -33.99 -39.06
CA ASP A 23 6.01 -34.00 -39.88
C ASP A 23 7.13 -34.78 -39.17
N TRP A 24 7.31 -34.56 -37.86
CA TRP A 24 8.29 -35.30 -37.06
C TRP A 24 7.95 -36.81 -36.96
N ILE A 25 6.67 -37.15 -36.81
CA ILE A 25 6.21 -38.56 -36.79
C ILE A 25 6.51 -39.25 -38.12
N GLU A 26 6.32 -38.56 -39.24
CA GLU A 26 6.62 -39.13 -40.55
C GLU A 26 8.12 -39.35 -40.74
N ALA A 27 8.95 -38.41 -40.29
CA ALA A 27 10.40 -38.59 -40.23
C ALA A 27 10.79 -39.79 -39.35
N TYR A 28 10.13 -39.98 -38.20
CA TYR A 28 10.38 -41.12 -37.30
C TYR A 28 10.03 -42.48 -37.94
N LYS A 29 8.99 -42.55 -38.77
CA LYS A 29 8.65 -43.77 -39.53
C LYS A 29 9.68 -44.08 -40.61
N GLN A 30 10.31 -43.06 -41.19
CA GLN A 30 11.34 -43.22 -42.23
C GLN A 30 12.67 -43.67 -41.61
N ASP A 31 13.16 -42.96 -40.60
CA ASP A 31 14.37 -43.32 -39.84
C ASP A 31 14.23 -42.94 -38.37
N LYS A 32 14.07 -43.96 -37.52
CA LYS A 32 13.90 -43.79 -36.08
C LYS A 32 15.10 -43.11 -35.41
N ASN A 33 16.33 -43.42 -35.83
CA ASN A 33 17.53 -42.90 -35.18
C ASN A 33 17.73 -41.42 -35.47
N VAL A 34 17.50 -41.01 -36.73
CA VAL A 34 17.65 -39.61 -37.16
C VAL A 34 16.60 -38.74 -36.48
N ALA A 35 15.32 -39.12 -36.54
CA ALA A 35 14.25 -38.34 -35.92
C ALA A 35 14.40 -38.25 -34.39
N LEU A 36 14.90 -39.30 -33.75
CA LEU A 36 15.12 -39.30 -32.30
C LEU A 36 16.34 -38.47 -31.90
N LEU A 37 17.38 -38.42 -32.72
CA LEU A 37 18.51 -37.50 -32.54
C LEU A 37 18.05 -36.03 -32.60
N ASP A 38 17.18 -35.69 -33.55
CA ASP A 38 16.60 -34.35 -33.66
C ASP A 38 15.78 -34.00 -32.41
N LEU A 39 15.01 -34.96 -31.87
CA LEU A 39 14.23 -34.75 -30.66
C LEU A 39 15.11 -34.62 -29.40
N ILE A 40 16.23 -35.35 -29.31
CA ILE A 40 17.22 -35.18 -28.24
C ILE A 40 17.80 -33.77 -28.31
N ASN A 41 18.26 -33.35 -29.50
CA ASN A 41 18.83 -32.02 -29.71
C ASN A 41 17.83 -30.91 -29.41
N PHE A 42 16.54 -31.11 -29.72
CA PHE A 42 15.48 -30.19 -29.33
C PHE A 42 15.43 -29.94 -27.82
N PHE A 43 15.46 -30.97 -26.98
CA PHE A 43 15.44 -30.79 -25.52
C PHE A 43 16.72 -30.11 -24.99
N ILE A 44 17.87 -30.42 -25.58
CA ILE A 44 19.16 -29.80 -25.25
C ILE A 44 19.15 -28.30 -25.61
N GLN A 45 18.68 -27.95 -26.81
CA GLN A 45 18.56 -26.56 -27.28
C GLN A 45 17.50 -25.76 -26.50
N CYS A 46 16.38 -26.38 -26.13
CA CYS A 46 15.39 -25.76 -25.24
C CYS A 46 15.97 -25.39 -23.87
N SER A 47 17.06 -26.05 -23.46
CA SER A 47 17.81 -25.71 -22.26
C SER A 47 18.82 -24.58 -22.47
N GLY A 48 18.91 -23.99 -23.66
CA GLY A 48 19.85 -22.93 -24.01
C GLY A 48 21.25 -23.41 -24.40
N CYS A 49 21.48 -24.72 -24.46
CA CYS A 49 22.76 -25.28 -24.88
C CYS A 49 22.96 -25.10 -26.39
N GLN A 50 24.11 -24.55 -26.79
CA GLN A 50 24.51 -24.41 -28.19
C GLN A 50 25.16 -25.69 -28.75
N GLY A 51 25.59 -26.61 -27.87
CA GLY A 51 26.13 -27.90 -28.27
C GLY A 51 25.06 -28.81 -28.88
N MET A 52 25.46 -29.59 -29.90
CA MET A 52 24.60 -30.61 -30.52
C MET A 52 25.16 -32.01 -30.25
N VAL A 53 24.25 -32.95 -29.97
CA VAL A 53 24.54 -34.38 -29.93
C VAL A 53 24.64 -34.88 -31.37
N THR A 54 25.78 -35.50 -31.72
CA THR A 54 26.01 -36.07 -33.05
C THR A 54 25.53 -37.52 -33.13
N ALA A 55 25.36 -38.04 -34.35
CA ALA A 55 24.98 -39.44 -34.57
C ALA A 55 25.98 -40.43 -33.93
N GLU A 56 27.28 -40.12 -33.97
CA GLU A 56 28.33 -40.91 -33.31
C GLU A 56 28.17 -40.95 -31.79
N MET A 57 27.84 -39.80 -31.18
CA MET A 57 27.59 -39.71 -29.74
C MET A 57 26.34 -40.49 -29.34
N PHE A 58 25.30 -40.44 -30.17
CA PHE A 58 24.06 -41.19 -29.96
C PHE A 58 24.24 -42.71 -30.08
N GLN A 59 25.10 -43.17 -30.99
CA GLN A 59 25.44 -44.59 -31.16
C GLN A 59 26.39 -45.14 -30.08
N SER A 60 27.03 -44.27 -29.29
CA SER A 60 27.95 -44.69 -28.23
C SER A 60 27.22 -45.37 -27.05
N LEU A 61 27.82 -46.42 -26.49
CA LEU A 61 27.22 -47.28 -25.45
C LEU A 61 27.02 -46.60 -24.08
N HIS A 62 27.56 -45.40 -23.86
CA HIS A 62 27.54 -44.73 -22.55
C HIS A 62 26.81 -43.38 -22.59
N LYS A 63 25.48 -43.40 -22.40
CA LYS A 63 24.62 -42.19 -22.30
C LYS A 63 25.09 -41.14 -21.29
N LYS A 64 25.85 -41.54 -20.25
CA LYS A 64 26.47 -40.62 -19.26
C LYS A 64 27.57 -39.73 -19.86
N ASP A 65 28.26 -40.18 -20.90
CA ASP A 65 29.35 -39.44 -21.51
C ASP A 65 28.83 -38.34 -22.45
N VAL A 66 27.69 -38.59 -23.11
CA VAL A 66 26.96 -37.57 -23.88
C VAL A 66 26.55 -36.40 -22.98
N MET A 67 26.00 -36.69 -21.81
CA MET A 67 25.57 -35.69 -20.82
C MET A 67 26.73 -34.86 -20.26
N ARG A 68 27.86 -35.49 -19.99
CA ARG A 68 29.09 -34.82 -19.55
C ARG A 68 29.59 -33.85 -20.62
N LYS A 69 29.65 -34.31 -21.88
CA LYS A 69 30.10 -33.49 -23.01
C LYS A 69 29.17 -32.31 -23.28
N MET A 70 27.85 -32.50 -23.20
CA MET A 70 26.90 -31.39 -23.32
C MET A 70 27.03 -30.35 -22.19
N THR A 71 27.42 -30.81 -20.99
CA THR A 71 27.70 -29.93 -19.84
C THR A 71 29.01 -29.16 -20.02
N GLU A 72 30.03 -29.77 -20.63
CA GLU A 72 31.30 -29.11 -20.98
C GLU A 72 31.12 -28.06 -22.08
N THR A 73 30.25 -28.32 -23.06
CA THR A 73 29.93 -27.37 -24.15
C THR A 73 28.91 -26.31 -23.74
N PHE A 74 28.35 -26.38 -22.53
CA PHE A 74 27.43 -25.37 -22.04
C PHE A 74 28.23 -24.12 -21.66
N ASP A 75 27.90 -23.00 -22.28
CA ASP A 75 28.52 -21.72 -21.97
C ASP A 75 28.22 -21.34 -20.52
N LYS A 76 29.24 -21.35 -19.67
CA LYS A 76 29.11 -21.04 -18.24
C LYS A 76 28.97 -19.55 -17.99
N ASP A 77 29.31 -18.70 -18.96
CA ASP A 77 29.30 -17.25 -18.80
C ASP A 77 27.89 -16.67 -19.04
N ASN A 78 26.99 -17.45 -19.65
CA ASN A 78 25.61 -17.06 -19.91
C ASN A 78 24.64 -17.81 -18.97
N GLU A 79 24.28 -17.17 -17.86
CA GLU A 79 23.35 -17.75 -16.88
C GLU A 79 21.89 -17.82 -17.40
N ASP A 80 21.57 -17.11 -18.48
CA ASP A 80 20.23 -16.98 -19.05
C ASP A 80 19.87 -18.06 -20.07
N TYR A 81 18.88 -18.90 -19.73
CA TYR A 81 18.32 -19.93 -20.61
C TYR A 81 16.83 -19.71 -20.92
N PRO A 82 16.28 -20.32 -21.99
CA PRO A 82 14.96 -19.99 -22.54
C PRO A 82 13.78 -19.92 -21.55
N LEU A 83 13.77 -20.73 -20.48
CA LEU A 83 12.66 -20.79 -19.52
C LEU A 83 12.67 -19.67 -18.47
N ILE A 84 13.81 -19.00 -18.22
CA ILE A 84 13.92 -17.91 -17.23
C ILE A 84 13.95 -16.53 -17.88
N ARG A 85 14.09 -16.47 -19.21
CA ARG A 85 14.06 -15.20 -19.95
C ARG A 85 12.67 -14.55 -19.88
N THR A 86 12.67 -13.24 -19.69
CA THR A 86 11.43 -12.45 -19.57
C THR A 86 10.97 -11.93 -20.93
N GLY A 87 9.68 -11.63 -21.06
CA GLY A 87 9.07 -11.07 -22.29
C GLY A 87 8.04 -11.98 -22.96
N PRO A 88 7.17 -11.42 -23.83
CA PRO A 88 6.05 -12.14 -24.44
C PRO A 88 6.51 -13.29 -25.33
N TYR A 89 7.65 -13.14 -26.03
CA TYR A 89 8.24 -14.18 -26.86
C TYR A 89 8.59 -15.44 -26.07
N TRP A 90 9.31 -15.30 -24.95
CA TRP A 90 9.72 -16.44 -24.12
C TRP A 90 8.56 -17.07 -23.35
N LYS A 91 7.56 -16.27 -22.95
CA LYS A 91 6.29 -16.80 -22.42
C LYS A 91 5.57 -17.67 -23.46
N LYS A 92 5.50 -17.22 -24.72
CA LYS A 92 4.93 -17.99 -25.83
C LYS A 92 5.74 -19.26 -26.11
N PHE A 93 7.07 -19.17 -26.14
CA PHE A 93 7.95 -20.35 -26.26
C PHE A 93 7.67 -21.39 -25.17
N LYS A 94 7.59 -20.99 -23.89
CA LYS A 94 7.30 -21.92 -22.79
C LYS A 94 5.95 -22.62 -22.99
N ALA A 95 4.92 -21.91 -23.43
CA ALA A 95 3.62 -22.49 -23.75
C ALA A 95 3.71 -23.48 -24.92
N ASN A 96 4.34 -23.07 -26.03
CA ASN A 96 4.56 -23.90 -27.21
C ASN A 96 5.36 -25.17 -26.89
N PHE A 97 6.40 -25.07 -26.05
CA PHE A 97 7.21 -26.20 -25.60
C PHE A 97 6.37 -27.22 -24.83
N CYS A 98 5.51 -26.77 -23.92
CA CYS A 98 4.61 -27.64 -23.19
C CYS A 98 3.56 -28.29 -24.11
N GLU A 99 3.00 -27.53 -25.05
CA GLU A 99 2.03 -28.01 -26.03
C GLU A 99 2.63 -29.05 -26.96
N PHE A 100 3.84 -28.82 -27.46
CA PHE A 100 4.57 -29.76 -28.34
C PHE A 100 4.64 -31.16 -27.71
N ILE A 101 5.04 -31.25 -26.45
CA ILE A 101 5.16 -32.52 -25.71
C ILE A 101 3.79 -33.21 -25.60
N ALA A 102 2.74 -32.45 -25.27
CA ALA A 102 1.39 -32.98 -25.13
C ALA A 102 0.87 -33.54 -26.47
N VAL A 103 1.03 -32.78 -27.56
CA VAL A 103 0.59 -33.16 -28.90
C VAL A 103 1.40 -34.36 -29.44
N LEU A 104 2.70 -34.42 -29.16
CA LEU A 104 3.56 -35.55 -29.52
C LEU A 104 3.04 -36.86 -28.95
N VAL A 105 2.77 -36.91 -27.63
CA VAL A 105 2.22 -38.11 -26.98
C VAL A 105 0.84 -38.45 -27.54
N GLN A 106 -0.01 -37.45 -27.74
CA GLN A 106 -1.37 -37.65 -28.24
C GLN A 106 -1.38 -38.23 -29.67
N GLN A 107 -0.52 -37.77 -30.58
CA GLN A 107 -0.46 -38.29 -31.94
C GLN A 107 0.20 -39.69 -32.00
N CYS A 108 1.10 -40.01 -31.07
CA CYS A 108 1.74 -41.32 -30.97
C CYS A 108 0.87 -42.40 -30.29
N GLN A 109 -0.25 -42.02 -29.66
CA GLN A 109 -1.03 -42.88 -28.73
C GLN A 109 -1.60 -44.18 -29.33
N CYS A 110 -1.67 -44.31 -30.66
CA CYS A 110 -2.25 -45.48 -31.33
C CYS A 110 -1.22 -46.57 -31.66
N SER A 111 0.06 -46.21 -31.84
CA SER A 111 1.09 -47.15 -32.31
C SER A 111 2.47 -46.85 -31.73
N ILE A 112 3.09 -45.74 -32.13
CA ILE A 112 4.49 -45.39 -31.83
C ILE A 112 4.78 -45.35 -30.32
N LEU A 113 3.79 -44.99 -29.50
CA LEU A 113 3.96 -44.93 -28.05
C LEU A 113 4.36 -46.28 -27.42
N TYR A 114 3.99 -47.41 -28.05
CA TYR A 114 4.21 -48.77 -27.55
C TYR A 114 5.34 -49.50 -28.30
N ASP A 115 6.21 -48.79 -29.02
CA ASP A 115 7.26 -49.42 -29.84
C ASP A 115 8.51 -49.83 -29.06
N ASN A 116 8.50 -49.66 -27.73
CA ASN A 116 9.59 -49.94 -26.79
C ASN A 116 10.92 -49.24 -27.16
N TYR A 117 10.86 -48.11 -27.86
CA TYR A 117 12.04 -47.38 -28.28
C TYR A 117 11.94 -45.88 -28.01
N LEU A 118 10.89 -45.22 -28.49
CA LEU A 118 10.75 -43.76 -28.38
C LEU A 118 10.68 -43.31 -26.91
N MET A 119 9.69 -43.82 -26.17
CA MET A 119 9.40 -43.37 -24.81
C MET A 119 10.51 -43.75 -23.83
N ASP A 120 11.07 -44.96 -23.94
CA ASP A 120 12.19 -45.40 -23.10
C ASP A 120 13.41 -44.49 -23.27
N THR A 121 13.68 -44.06 -24.51
CA THR A 121 14.81 -43.16 -24.78
C THR A 121 14.54 -41.75 -24.26
N ILE A 122 13.34 -41.19 -24.49
CA ILE A 122 12.98 -39.85 -23.99
C ILE A 122 12.96 -39.84 -22.46
N ILE A 123 12.32 -40.81 -21.80
CA ILE A 123 12.25 -40.88 -20.34
C ILE A 123 13.66 -41.02 -19.74
N SER A 124 14.51 -41.86 -20.34
CA SER A 124 15.91 -42.01 -19.94
C SER A 124 16.70 -40.70 -20.08
N LEU A 125 16.55 -39.99 -21.20
CA LEU A 125 17.19 -38.69 -21.45
C LEU A 125 16.74 -37.64 -20.43
N LEU A 126 15.43 -37.45 -20.29
CA LEU A 126 14.88 -36.42 -19.40
C LEU A 126 15.23 -36.68 -17.94
N THR A 127 15.21 -37.95 -17.51
CA THR A 127 15.65 -38.34 -16.16
C THR A 127 17.14 -38.01 -15.95
N GLY A 128 17.99 -38.31 -16.95
CA GLY A 128 19.42 -37.97 -16.88
C GLY A 128 19.69 -36.46 -16.85
N LEU A 129 18.99 -35.68 -17.68
CA LEU A 129 19.08 -34.22 -17.67
C LEU A 129 18.57 -33.62 -16.36
N ALA A 130 17.51 -34.20 -15.78
CA ALA A 130 16.94 -33.76 -14.50
C ALA A 130 17.85 -34.06 -13.30
N ASP A 131 18.83 -34.96 -13.46
CA ASP A 131 19.85 -35.21 -12.43
C ASP A 131 21.13 -34.37 -12.63
N SER A 132 21.18 -33.54 -13.68
CA SER A 132 22.33 -32.67 -13.95
C SER A 132 22.49 -31.59 -12.88
N MET A 133 23.75 -31.23 -12.59
CA MET A 133 24.09 -30.06 -11.76
C MET A 133 23.79 -28.74 -12.47
N VAL A 134 23.73 -28.73 -13.80
CA VAL A 134 23.40 -27.54 -14.60
C VAL A 134 21.92 -27.21 -14.45
N ARG A 135 21.63 -26.04 -13.88
CA ARG A 135 20.25 -25.56 -13.64
C ARG A 135 19.40 -25.56 -14.92
N ALA A 136 19.97 -25.15 -16.05
CA ALA A 136 19.24 -25.02 -17.31
C ALA A 136 18.71 -26.37 -17.82
N PHE A 137 19.57 -27.40 -17.85
CA PHE A 137 19.16 -28.77 -18.16
C PHE A 137 18.14 -29.28 -17.15
N ARG A 138 18.46 -29.16 -15.85
CA ARG A 138 17.62 -29.68 -14.78
C ARG A 138 16.21 -29.08 -14.79
N HIS A 139 16.09 -27.77 -14.96
CA HIS A 139 14.79 -27.08 -15.00
C HIS A 139 14.00 -27.49 -16.26
N THR A 140 14.64 -27.46 -17.43
CA THR A 140 13.98 -27.72 -18.71
C THR A 140 13.51 -29.17 -18.82
N SER A 141 14.35 -30.13 -18.44
CA SER A 141 13.98 -31.53 -18.46
C SER A 141 12.94 -31.89 -17.41
N THR A 142 12.97 -31.26 -16.23
CA THR A 142 11.91 -31.44 -15.23
C THR A 142 10.57 -30.97 -15.77
N LEU A 143 10.49 -29.77 -16.35
CA LEU A 143 9.27 -29.29 -16.98
C LEU A 143 8.78 -30.24 -18.08
N ALA A 144 9.70 -30.68 -18.95
CA ALA A 144 9.37 -31.62 -20.02
C ALA A 144 8.83 -32.95 -19.48
N ALA A 145 9.48 -33.51 -18.46
CA ALA A 145 9.08 -34.76 -17.83
C ALA A 145 7.72 -34.65 -17.14
N MET A 146 7.44 -33.54 -16.44
CA MET A 146 6.13 -33.35 -15.81
C MET A 146 5.02 -33.23 -16.87
N LYS A 147 5.24 -32.45 -17.95
CA LYS A 147 4.28 -32.35 -19.06
C LYS A 147 4.10 -33.67 -19.81
N LEU A 148 5.18 -34.44 -19.97
CA LEU A 148 5.15 -35.78 -20.53
C LEU A 148 4.25 -36.70 -19.69
N LEU A 149 4.42 -36.68 -18.37
CA LEU A 149 3.58 -37.45 -17.45
C LEU A 149 2.11 -37.01 -17.53
N THR A 150 1.82 -35.71 -17.58
CA THR A 150 0.47 -35.18 -17.78
C THR A 150 -0.17 -35.71 -19.08
N ALA A 151 0.58 -35.73 -20.18
CA ALA A 151 0.09 -36.24 -21.46
C ALA A 151 -0.16 -37.77 -21.43
N VAL A 152 0.73 -38.52 -20.78
CA VAL A 152 0.61 -39.97 -20.59
C VAL A 152 -0.61 -40.31 -19.71
N VAL A 153 -0.90 -39.51 -18.67
CA VAL A 153 -2.15 -39.63 -17.88
C VAL A 153 -3.38 -39.42 -18.76
N GLY A 154 -3.34 -38.48 -19.72
CA GLY A 154 -4.42 -38.29 -20.69
C GLY A 154 -4.65 -39.53 -21.57
N VAL A 155 -3.57 -40.18 -22.03
CA VAL A 155 -3.66 -41.44 -22.80
C VAL A 155 -4.22 -42.56 -21.93
N HIS A 156 -3.79 -42.67 -20.67
CA HIS A 156 -4.34 -43.64 -19.70
C HIS A 156 -5.85 -43.54 -19.60
N LEU A 157 -6.38 -42.33 -19.39
CA LEU A 157 -7.83 -42.09 -19.29
C LEU A 157 -8.57 -42.49 -20.57
N ASN A 158 -8.03 -42.14 -21.74
CA ASN A 158 -8.63 -42.53 -23.02
C ASN A 158 -8.66 -44.04 -23.22
N LEU A 159 -7.56 -44.73 -22.88
CA LEU A 159 -7.49 -46.19 -22.95
C LEU A 159 -8.45 -46.86 -21.97
N ASP A 160 -8.59 -46.33 -20.77
CA ASP A 160 -9.49 -46.88 -19.76
C ASP A 160 -10.96 -46.75 -20.20
N VAL A 161 -11.35 -45.61 -20.78
CA VAL A 161 -12.68 -45.44 -21.40
C VAL A 161 -12.88 -46.46 -22.54
N ASN A 162 -11.88 -46.65 -23.40
CA ASN A 162 -11.95 -47.61 -24.51
C ASN A 162 -12.04 -49.06 -24.01
N LYS A 163 -11.35 -49.40 -22.92
CA LYS A 163 -11.45 -50.70 -22.25
C LYS A 163 -12.86 -50.93 -21.71
N HIS A 164 -13.43 -49.96 -21.00
CA HIS A 164 -14.79 -50.04 -20.47
C HIS A 164 -15.84 -50.16 -21.59
N ASN A 165 -15.67 -49.41 -22.69
CA ASN A 165 -16.54 -49.52 -23.86
C ASN A 165 -16.45 -50.91 -24.52
N ALA A 166 -15.23 -51.45 -24.66
CA ALA A 166 -15.03 -52.80 -25.17
C ALA A 166 -15.66 -53.87 -24.25
N GLN A 167 -15.54 -53.70 -22.94
CA GLN A 167 -16.16 -54.57 -21.94
C GLN A 167 -17.69 -54.57 -22.04
N ARG A 168 -18.32 -53.39 -22.12
CA ARG A 168 -19.77 -53.26 -22.29
C ARG A 168 -20.25 -53.92 -23.59
N LEU A 169 -19.54 -53.70 -24.69
CA LEU A 169 -19.86 -54.34 -25.98
C LEU A 169 -19.73 -55.86 -25.91
N TYR A 170 -18.71 -56.36 -25.23
CA TYR A 170 -18.53 -57.80 -25.00
C TYR A 170 -19.70 -58.39 -24.22
N GLU A 171 -20.15 -57.74 -23.14
CA GLU A 171 -21.28 -58.19 -22.33
C GLU A 171 -22.61 -58.18 -23.10
N VAL A 172 -22.85 -57.17 -23.93
CA VAL A 172 -24.04 -57.09 -24.79
C VAL A 172 -24.04 -58.21 -25.83
N GLU A 173 -22.92 -58.43 -26.51
CA GLU A 173 -22.82 -59.46 -27.54
C GLU A 173 -22.91 -60.87 -26.93
N LYS A 174 -22.43 -61.06 -25.69
CA LYS A 174 -22.54 -62.32 -24.93
C LYS A 174 -24.00 -62.69 -24.61
N ARG A 175 -24.88 -61.69 -24.45
CA ARG A 175 -26.31 -61.90 -24.15
C ARG A 175 -27.17 -62.17 -25.38
N ARG A 176 -26.64 -62.06 -26.61
CA ARG A 176 -27.39 -62.34 -27.86
C ARG A 176 -27.46 -63.84 -28.16
N ILE A 177 -28.61 -64.31 -28.67
CA ILE A 177 -28.87 -65.71 -29.01
C ILE A 177 -27.88 -66.20 -30.10
N SER A 178 -27.33 -67.40 -29.87
CA SER A 178 -26.09 -67.90 -30.46
C SER A 178 -26.18 -68.25 -31.95
N GLY A 179 -25.18 -67.78 -32.72
CA GLY A 179 -24.82 -68.26 -34.05
C GLY A 179 -23.30 -68.18 -34.25
N LYS A 180 -22.72 -68.89 -35.25
CA LYS A 180 -21.26 -68.90 -35.51
C LYS A 180 -20.63 -67.51 -35.65
N ARG A 181 -21.40 -66.52 -36.12
CA ARG A 181 -20.96 -65.11 -36.30
C ARG A 181 -20.82 -64.36 -34.96
N THR A 182 -21.59 -64.76 -33.94
CA THR A 182 -21.56 -64.21 -32.57
C THR A 182 -20.29 -64.64 -31.83
N SER A 183 -19.84 -65.90 -32.02
CA SER A 183 -18.60 -66.44 -31.42
C SER A 183 -17.35 -65.69 -31.89
N TYR A 184 -17.21 -65.47 -33.21
CA TYR A 184 -16.04 -64.76 -33.76
C TYR A 184 -15.94 -63.30 -33.29
N ARG A 185 -17.10 -62.63 -33.15
CA ARG A 185 -17.16 -61.23 -32.69
C ARG A 185 -16.81 -61.12 -31.20
N LEU A 186 -17.21 -62.10 -30.39
CA LEU A 186 -16.80 -62.21 -28.98
C LEU A 186 -15.28 -62.40 -28.86
N ASP A 187 -14.68 -63.30 -29.64
CA ASP A 187 -13.23 -63.51 -29.65
C ASP A 187 -12.45 -62.27 -30.10
N GLN A 188 -13.02 -61.47 -31.01
CA GLN A 188 -12.42 -60.20 -31.43
C GLN A 188 -12.47 -59.14 -30.33
N LEU A 189 -13.60 -59.03 -29.61
CA LEU A 189 -13.76 -58.10 -28.50
C LEU A 189 -12.87 -58.49 -27.31
N GLU A 190 -12.77 -59.79 -27.01
CA GLU A 190 -11.87 -60.32 -25.97
C GLU A 190 -10.40 -60.01 -26.29
N ARG A 191 -9.97 -60.18 -27.56
CA ARG A 191 -8.62 -59.78 -28.00
C ARG A 191 -8.37 -58.28 -27.83
N LYS A 192 -9.31 -57.43 -28.23
CA LYS A 192 -9.20 -55.98 -28.05
C LYS A 192 -9.12 -55.58 -26.57
N ARG A 193 -9.88 -56.25 -25.70
CA ARG A 193 -9.82 -56.01 -24.26
C ARG A 193 -8.44 -56.33 -23.69
N LYS A 194 -7.89 -57.50 -24.03
CA LYS A 194 -6.53 -57.89 -23.62
C LYS A 194 -5.46 -56.92 -24.16
N GLU A 195 -5.65 -56.43 -25.38
CA GLU A 195 -4.78 -55.40 -25.97
C GLU A 195 -4.81 -54.09 -25.16
N TYR A 196 -6.00 -53.61 -24.80
CA TYR A 196 -6.12 -52.41 -23.96
C TYR A 196 -5.55 -52.62 -22.55
N GLU A 197 -5.70 -53.82 -21.97
CA GLU A 197 -5.09 -54.15 -20.68
C GLU A 197 -3.57 -54.11 -20.73
N HIS A 198 -2.97 -54.67 -21.79
CA HIS A 198 -1.54 -54.62 -21.99
C HIS A 198 -1.03 -53.18 -22.19
N LYS A 199 -1.71 -52.40 -23.04
CA LYS A 199 -1.37 -50.98 -23.26
C LYS A 199 -1.48 -50.15 -21.99
N LEU A 200 -2.50 -50.37 -21.16
CA LEU A 200 -2.64 -49.71 -19.86
C LEU A 200 -1.48 -50.04 -18.92
N LEU A 201 -1.00 -51.29 -18.89
CA LEU A 201 0.16 -51.68 -18.08
C LEU A 201 1.43 -50.95 -18.54
N GLU A 202 1.66 -50.85 -19.84
CA GLU A 202 2.82 -50.11 -20.38
C GLU A 202 2.76 -48.62 -20.04
N ILE A 203 1.57 -48.01 -20.16
CA ILE A 203 1.35 -46.61 -19.76
C ILE A 203 1.61 -46.40 -18.27
N GLN A 204 1.13 -47.30 -17.41
CA GLN A 204 1.41 -47.27 -15.97
C GLN A 204 2.90 -47.41 -15.66
N ASN A 205 3.64 -48.22 -16.42
CA ASN A 205 5.09 -48.33 -16.28
C ASN A 205 5.80 -47.02 -16.65
N MET A 206 5.39 -46.38 -17.75
CA MET A 206 5.92 -45.06 -18.13
C MET A 206 5.62 -44.00 -17.06
N MET A 207 4.39 -43.98 -16.54
CA MET A 207 4.00 -43.07 -15.45
C MET A 207 4.89 -43.25 -14.23
N ASN A 208 5.07 -44.50 -13.79
CA ASN A 208 5.92 -44.84 -12.65
C ASN A 208 7.39 -44.49 -12.89
N ALA A 209 7.91 -44.70 -14.11
CA ALA A 209 9.28 -44.38 -14.46
C ALA A 209 9.55 -42.87 -14.37
N ILE A 210 8.65 -42.05 -14.90
CA ILE A 210 8.78 -40.58 -14.84
C ILE A 210 8.62 -40.08 -13.39
N PHE A 211 7.63 -40.60 -12.66
CA PHE A 211 7.37 -40.19 -11.28
C PHE A 211 8.55 -40.54 -10.35
N LYS A 212 9.02 -41.79 -10.39
CA LYS A 212 10.14 -42.22 -9.53
C LYS A 212 11.48 -41.65 -9.99
N GLY A 213 11.72 -41.58 -11.31
CA GLY A 213 12.98 -41.11 -11.87
C GLY A 213 13.18 -39.60 -11.74
N THR A 214 12.12 -38.81 -11.94
CA THR A 214 12.21 -37.35 -11.98
C THR A 214 11.50 -36.68 -10.81
N PHE A 215 10.19 -36.90 -10.61
CA PHE A 215 9.40 -36.14 -9.63
C PHE A 215 9.94 -36.27 -8.19
N LEU A 216 10.22 -37.49 -7.72
CA LEU A 216 10.67 -37.74 -6.34
C LEU A 216 12.00 -37.04 -5.97
N ASN A 217 12.83 -36.74 -6.97
CA ASN A 217 14.08 -36.04 -6.75
C ASN A 217 13.91 -34.52 -6.87
N ARG A 218 12.98 -34.07 -7.73
CA ARG A 218 12.86 -32.66 -8.14
C ARG A 218 11.79 -31.85 -7.40
N TYR A 219 10.78 -32.48 -6.77
CA TYR A 219 9.81 -31.74 -5.94
C TYR A 219 10.47 -31.00 -4.76
N ARG A 220 11.67 -31.45 -4.36
CA ARG A 220 12.52 -30.92 -3.30
C ARG A 220 13.85 -30.33 -3.82
N ASP A 221 13.88 -29.89 -5.08
CA ASP A 221 15.06 -29.26 -5.67
C ASP A 221 15.50 -28.01 -4.91
N VAL A 222 16.78 -27.64 -4.98
CA VAL A 222 17.26 -26.37 -4.42
C VAL A 222 16.64 -25.16 -5.12
N ILE A 223 16.27 -25.33 -6.39
CA ILE A 223 15.68 -24.29 -7.24
C ILE A 223 14.14 -24.22 -7.05
N PRO A 224 13.60 -23.09 -6.55
CA PRO A 224 12.18 -22.93 -6.26
C PRO A 224 11.23 -23.14 -7.47
N GLU A 225 11.60 -22.66 -8.65
CA GLU A 225 10.75 -22.75 -9.85
C GLU A 225 10.55 -24.22 -10.30
N ILE A 226 11.55 -25.06 -10.05
CA ILE A 226 11.49 -26.52 -10.31
C ILE A 226 10.53 -27.18 -9.33
N ARG A 227 10.61 -26.83 -8.04
CA ARG A 227 9.68 -27.33 -7.01
C ARG A 227 8.24 -26.93 -7.34
N ALA A 228 8.03 -25.66 -7.69
CA ALA A 228 6.73 -25.13 -8.08
C ALA A 228 6.15 -25.88 -9.30
N THR A 229 6.97 -26.15 -10.32
CA THR A 229 6.56 -26.93 -11.50
C THR A 229 6.09 -28.34 -11.13
N CYS A 230 6.82 -29.02 -10.24
CA CYS A 230 6.41 -30.35 -9.78
C CYS A 230 5.07 -30.31 -9.04
N ILE A 231 4.88 -29.31 -8.17
CA ILE A 231 3.66 -29.16 -7.36
C ILE A 231 2.45 -28.75 -8.19
N GLU A 232 2.64 -27.90 -9.20
CA GLU A 232 1.57 -27.54 -10.15
C GLU A 232 1.07 -28.79 -10.90
N GLU A 233 1.98 -29.63 -11.36
CA GLU A 233 1.65 -30.79 -12.20
C GLU A 233 1.02 -31.92 -11.38
N ILE A 234 1.50 -32.22 -10.16
CA ILE A 234 0.82 -33.19 -9.28
C ILE A 234 -0.59 -32.74 -8.91
N GLY A 235 -0.81 -31.44 -8.67
CA GLY A 235 -2.15 -30.88 -8.48
C GLY A 235 -3.05 -31.11 -9.70
N SER A 236 -2.50 -30.93 -10.90
CA SER A 236 -3.20 -31.24 -12.15
C SER A 236 -3.51 -32.73 -12.30
N TRP A 237 -2.59 -33.64 -11.97
CA TRP A 237 -2.85 -35.09 -12.05
C TRP A 237 -3.94 -35.53 -11.09
N ILE A 238 -3.92 -35.04 -9.86
CA ILE A 238 -4.96 -35.32 -8.86
C ILE A 238 -6.32 -34.86 -9.37
N LYS A 239 -6.40 -33.67 -9.99
CA LYS A 239 -7.65 -33.14 -10.55
C LYS A 239 -8.15 -33.93 -11.76
N THR A 240 -7.25 -34.40 -12.61
CA THR A 240 -7.57 -35.06 -13.89
C THR A 240 -7.85 -36.55 -13.72
N TYR A 241 -7.11 -37.25 -12.85
CA TYR A 241 -7.29 -38.67 -12.56
C TYR A 241 -7.31 -38.95 -11.04
N PRO A 242 -8.41 -38.57 -10.34
CA PRO A 242 -8.51 -38.74 -8.89
C PRO A 242 -8.39 -40.20 -8.44
N ASP A 243 -8.93 -41.17 -9.18
CA ASP A 243 -8.88 -42.57 -8.76
C ASP A 243 -7.45 -43.14 -8.73
N GLY A 244 -6.52 -42.57 -9.51
CA GLY A 244 -5.10 -42.94 -9.46
C GLY A 244 -4.26 -42.11 -8.49
N PHE A 245 -4.53 -40.80 -8.41
CA PHE A 245 -3.65 -39.83 -7.73
C PHE A 245 -4.21 -39.22 -6.44
N LEU A 246 -5.52 -39.23 -6.22
CA LEU A 246 -6.14 -38.66 -5.01
C LEU A 246 -6.06 -39.67 -3.85
N ASN A 247 -4.87 -39.79 -3.27
CA ASN A 247 -4.60 -40.60 -2.08
C ASN A 247 -3.36 -40.08 -1.35
N ASP A 248 -3.15 -40.54 -0.11
CA ASP A 248 -2.09 -40.06 0.78
C ASP A 248 -0.67 -40.22 0.21
N SER A 249 -0.47 -41.19 -0.68
CA SER A 249 0.85 -41.44 -1.26
C SER A 249 1.32 -40.28 -2.15
N TYR A 250 0.39 -39.51 -2.70
CA TYR A 250 0.65 -38.31 -3.52
C TYR A 250 0.35 -37.00 -2.76
N LEU A 251 -0.75 -36.94 -2.00
CA LEU A 251 -1.16 -35.72 -1.28
C LEU A 251 -0.12 -35.23 -0.27
N LYS A 252 0.66 -36.14 0.33
CA LYS A 252 1.73 -35.78 1.27
C LYS A 252 2.74 -34.79 0.69
N TYR A 253 3.01 -34.84 -0.62
CA TYR A 253 3.95 -33.92 -1.26
C TYR A 253 3.38 -32.50 -1.27
N VAL A 254 2.10 -32.34 -1.64
CA VAL A 254 1.42 -31.03 -1.59
C VAL A 254 1.40 -30.50 -0.15
N GLY A 255 1.07 -31.35 0.82
CA GLY A 255 1.03 -30.99 2.24
C GLY A 255 2.38 -30.53 2.80
N TRP A 256 3.48 -31.23 2.48
CA TRP A 256 4.83 -30.80 2.89
C TRP A 256 5.23 -29.47 2.24
N MET A 257 4.88 -29.27 0.98
CA MET A 257 5.26 -28.06 0.24
C MET A 257 4.44 -26.82 0.66
N LEU A 258 3.39 -26.95 1.46
CA LEU A 258 2.74 -25.80 2.15
C LEU A 258 3.70 -25.08 3.14
N TYR A 259 4.77 -25.76 3.58
CA TYR A 259 5.79 -25.23 4.47
C TYR A 259 7.06 -24.74 3.73
N ASP A 260 7.03 -24.72 2.39
CA ASP A 260 8.17 -24.23 1.62
C ASP A 260 8.48 -22.76 1.98
N LYS A 261 9.76 -22.40 1.95
CA LYS A 261 10.21 -21.03 2.26
C LYS A 261 9.82 -20.04 1.17
N GLN A 262 9.62 -20.49 -0.06
CA GLN A 262 9.35 -19.66 -1.22
C GLN A 262 7.85 -19.57 -1.51
N ALA A 263 7.37 -18.34 -1.74
CA ALA A 263 5.96 -18.03 -1.92
C ALA A 263 5.35 -18.74 -3.14
N GLU A 264 6.08 -18.77 -4.26
CA GLU A 264 5.57 -19.39 -5.50
C GLU A 264 5.24 -20.89 -5.34
N VAL A 265 5.97 -21.61 -4.50
CA VAL A 265 5.73 -23.04 -4.26
C VAL A 265 4.47 -23.22 -3.41
N ARG A 266 4.35 -22.44 -2.32
CA ARG A 266 3.16 -22.43 -1.47
C ARG A 266 1.91 -22.04 -2.26
N LEU A 267 2.04 -21.07 -3.18
CA LEU A 267 0.98 -20.65 -4.08
C LEU A 267 0.49 -21.83 -4.96
N LYS A 268 1.39 -22.59 -5.57
CA LYS A 268 1.01 -23.77 -6.38
C LYS A 268 0.32 -24.84 -5.55
N CYS A 269 0.72 -25.05 -4.29
CA CYS A 269 0.00 -25.96 -3.39
C CYS A 269 -1.45 -25.52 -3.19
N LEU A 270 -1.67 -24.24 -2.84
CA LEU A 270 -3.01 -23.71 -2.59
C LEU A 270 -3.90 -23.80 -3.83
N LEU A 271 -3.40 -23.42 -5.00
CA LEU A 271 -4.14 -23.53 -6.27
C LEU A 271 -4.50 -24.98 -6.62
N GLY A 272 -3.58 -25.91 -6.39
CA GLY A 272 -3.83 -27.34 -6.54
C GLY A 272 -4.96 -27.82 -5.62
N LEU A 273 -4.91 -27.46 -4.34
CA LEU A 273 -5.92 -27.80 -3.34
C LEU A 273 -7.29 -27.17 -3.66
N GLN A 274 -7.34 -25.91 -4.10
CA GLN A 274 -8.60 -25.28 -4.55
C GLN A 274 -9.25 -26.07 -5.69
N GLY A 275 -8.45 -26.61 -6.61
CA GLY A 275 -8.92 -27.49 -7.68
C GLY A 275 -9.58 -28.79 -7.20
N ILE A 276 -9.25 -29.24 -5.98
CA ILE A 276 -9.81 -30.44 -5.35
C ILE A 276 -11.03 -30.06 -4.51
N TYR A 277 -10.90 -29.11 -3.58
CA TYR A 277 -11.98 -28.69 -2.67
C TYR A 277 -13.15 -28.01 -3.40
N SER A 278 -12.96 -27.49 -4.61
CA SER A 278 -14.06 -26.99 -5.44
C SER A 278 -15.03 -28.09 -5.92
N ARG A 279 -14.66 -29.37 -5.81
CA ARG A 279 -15.48 -30.51 -6.23
C ARG A 279 -15.96 -31.30 -5.01
N LYS A 280 -17.22 -31.12 -4.62
CA LYS A 280 -17.85 -31.80 -3.47
C LYS A 280 -17.64 -33.33 -3.46
N GLU A 281 -17.70 -33.96 -4.63
CA GLU A 281 -17.52 -35.42 -4.79
C GLU A 281 -16.13 -35.93 -4.34
N LEU A 282 -15.10 -35.08 -4.36
CA LEU A 282 -13.73 -35.46 -4.00
C LEU A 282 -13.40 -35.20 -2.53
N VAL A 283 -14.22 -34.39 -1.84
CA VAL A 283 -13.92 -33.90 -0.49
C VAL A 283 -13.88 -35.02 0.54
N SER A 284 -14.72 -36.05 0.42
CA SER A 284 -14.73 -37.20 1.34
C SER A 284 -13.43 -38.01 1.34
N ARG A 285 -12.60 -37.87 0.30
CA ARG A 285 -11.27 -38.50 0.23
C ARG A 285 -10.16 -37.62 0.83
N MET A 286 -10.50 -36.40 1.27
CA MET A 286 -9.55 -35.42 1.80
C MET A 286 -9.50 -35.39 3.34
N ASP A 287 -10.37 -36.09 4.06
CA ASP A 287 -10.50 -35.97 5.53
C ASP A 287 -9.16 -36.08 6.28
N LEU A 288 -8.36 -37.10 5.97
CA LEU A 288 -7.05 -37.29 6.62
C LEU A 288 -6.09 -36.14 6.31
N PHE A 289 -6.07 -35.66 5.07
CA PHE A 289 -5.25 -34.53 4.66
C PHE A 289 -5.70 -33.25 5.36
N THR A 290 -7.00 -32.97 5.33
CA THR A 290 -7.62 -31.81 5.95
C THR A 290 -7.29 -31.77 7.43
N ASN A 291 -7.57 -32.85 8.17
CA ASN A 291 -7.33 -32.92 9.61
C ASN A 291 -5.85 -32.71 9.97
N ARG A 292 -4.92 -33.13 9.11
CA ARG A 292 -3.49 -32.97 9.34
C ARG A 292 -2.96 -31.57 9.03
N PHE A 293 -3.49 -30.90 8.00
CA PHE A 293 -2.93 -29.66 7.47
C PHE A 293 -3.84 -28.43 7.64
N LYS A 294 -5.03 -28.57 8.25
CA LYS A 294 -6.00 -27.48 8.49
C LYS A 294 -5.32 -26.27 9.13
N ASP A 295 -4.67 -26.45 10.27
CA ASP A 295 -4.07 -25.34 11.04
C ASP A 295 -3.03 -24.58 10.22
N ARG A 296 -2.28 -25.30 9.37
CA ARG A 296 -1.35 -24.67 8.45
C ARG A 296 -2.09 -23.80 7.44
N ILE A 297 -3.15 -24.31 6.81
CA ILE A 297 -3.93 -23.56 5.83
C ILE A 297 -4.60 -22.34 6.49
N VAL A 298 -5.16 -22.49 7.70
CA VAL A 298 -5.76 -21.41 8.49
C VAL A 298 -4.74 -20.33 8.85
N SER A 299 -3.47 -20.67 9.04
CA SER A 299 -2.40 -19.68 9.27
C SER A 299 -1.95 -18.91 8.03
N MET A 300 -2.23 -19.42 6.82
CA MET A 300 -1.68 -18.86 5.58
C MET A 300 -2.29 -17.54 5.09
N PRO A 301 -3.48 -17.07 5.54
CA PRO A 301 -3.88 -15.68 5.38
C PRO A 301 -2.91 -14.66 6.04
N LEU A 302 -2.06 -15.08 7.00
CA LEU A 302 -0.95 -14.29 7.55
C LEU A 302 0.38 -14.52 6.82
N ASP A 303 0.36 -15.11 5.62
CA ASP A 303 1.58 -15.31 4.85
C ASP A 303 2.24 -13.97 4.50
N LYS A 304 3.58 -13.95 4.49
CA LYS A 304 4.35 -12.74 4.12
C LYS A 304 4.10 -12.30 2.69
N ASP A 305 3.74 -13.25 1.82
CA ASP A 305 3.36 -12.97 0.44
C ASP A 305 1.83 -12.79 0.33
N HIS A 306 1.43 -11.62 -0.15
CA HIS A 306 0.02 -11.24 -0.21
C HIS A 306 -0.80 -12.11 -1.18
N GLU A 307 -0.21 -12.62 -2.27
CA GLU A 307 -0.94 -13.47 -3.21
C GLU A 307 -1.20 -14.85 -2.58
N VAL A 308 -0.22 -15.40 -1.86
CA VAL A 308 -0.40 -16.64 -1.08
C VAL A 308 -1.51 -16.47 -0.05
N ALA A 309 -1.53 -15.36 0.68
CA ALA A 309 -2.57 -15.06 1.67
C ALA A 309 -3.98 -15.02 1.06
N VAL A 310 -4.14 -14.36 -0.09
CA VAL A 310 -5.43 -14.31 -0.81
C VAL A 310 -5.88 -15.70 -1.25
N GLN A 311 -4.98 -16.51 -1.82
CA GLN A 311 -5.33 -17.86 -2.26
C GLN A 311 -5.62 -18.79 -1.08
N ALA A 312 -5.02 -18.55 0.09
CA ALA A 312 -5.34 -19.29 1.32
C ALA A 312 -6.76 -18.96 1.79
N MET A 313 -7.13 -17.68 1.82
CA MET A 313 -8.50 -17.25 2.16
C MET A 313 -9.53 -17.85 1.19
N LYS A 314 -9.25 -17.85 -0.12
CA LYS A 314 -10.12 -18.50 -1.12
C LYS A 314 -10.24 -20.01 -0.93
N LEU A 315 -9.15 -20.68 -0.55
CA LEU A 315 -9.17 -22.12 -0.24
C LEU A 315 -10.02 -22.39 1.01
N LEU A 316 -9.85 -21.61 2.08
CA LEU A 316 -10.63 -21.74 3.31
C LEU A 316 -12.12 -21.50 3.07
N MET A 317 -12.47 -20.59 2.17
CA MET A 317 -13.85 -20.41 1.72
C MET A 317 -14.41 -21.65 1.03
N LEU A 318 -13.65 -22.29 0.13
CA LEU A 318 -14.08 -23.54 -0.51
C LEU A 318 -14.22 -24.67 0.51
N MET A 319 -13.30 -24.76 1.47
CA MET A 319 -13.37 -25.72 2.57
C MET A 319 -14.63 -25.50 3.42
N SER A 320 -14.94 -24.24 3.77
CA SER A 320 -16.15 -23.90 4.51
C SER A 320 -17.45 -24.25 3.77
N GLN A 321 -17.47 -24.19 2.44
CA GLN A 321 -18.69 -24.45 1.66
C GLN A 321 -18.94 -25.93 1.38
N ASN A 322 -17.85 -26.71 1.30
CA ASN A 322 -17.90 -28.07 0.79
C ASN A 322 -17.51 -29.13 1.84
N CYS A 323 -16.93 -28.73 2.98
CA CYS A 323 -16.65 -29.60 4.10
C CYS A 323 -17.57 -29.25 5.28
N GLU A 324 -18.24 -30.25 5.84
CA GLU A 324 -19.01 -30.09 7.08
C GLU A 324 -18.04 -30.03 8.28
N ASP A 325 -18.24 -29.06 9.18
CA ASP A 325 -17.57 -28.92 10.48
C ASP A 325 -16.02 -28.91 10.52
N VAL A 326 -15.34 -28.62 9.40
CA VAL A 326 -13.86 -28.56 9.37
C VAL A 326 -13.30 -27.33 10.07
N LEU A 327 -13.94 -26.16 9.91
CA LEU A 327 -13.48 -24.91 10.53
C LEU A 327 -14.22 -24.68 11.84
N SER A 328 -13.46 -24.50 12.93
CA SER A 328 -14.03 -24.18 14.24
C SER A 328 -14.58 -22.74 14.26
N ALA A 329 -15.34 -22.39 15.30
CA ALA A 329 -15.76 -21.01 15.52
C ALA A 329 -14.54 -20.07 15.68
N GLU A 330 -13.53 -20.49 16.43
CA GLU A 330 -12.27 -19.75 16.61
C GLU A 330 -11.52 -19.51 15.28
N ASP A 331 -11.47 -20.53 14.41
CA ASP A 331 -10.90 -20.39 13.08
C ASP A 331 -11.66 -19.32 12.28
N CYS A 332 -13.00 -19.32 12.36
CA CYS A 332 -13.83 -18.38 11.62
C CYS A 332 -13.67 -16.95 12.14
N GLU A 333 -13.64 -16.75 13.46
CA GLU A 333 -13.40 -15.44 14.05
C GLU A 333 -12.07 -14.85 13.58
N LEU A 334 -10.99 -15.63 13.63
CA LEU A 334 -9.69 -15.22 13.09
C LEU A 334 -9.79 -14.80 11.62
N LEU A 335 -10.52 -15.56 10.81
CA LEU A 335 -10.67 -15.28 9.37
C LEU A 335 -11.51 -14.03 9.10
N TYR A 336 -12.49 -13.71 9.94
CA TYR A 336 -13.29 -12.51 9.79
C TYR A 336 -12.47 -11.23 10.03
N GLN A 337 -11.47 -11.27 10.92
CA GLN A 337 -10.63 -10.09 11.20
C GLN A 337 -9.88 -9.56 9.96
N PHE A 338 -9.66 -10.41 8.95
CA PHE A 338 -9.01 -10.00 7.70
C PHE A 338 -9.84 -9.00 6.88
N VAL A 339 -11.13 -8.79 7.17
CA VAL A 339 -11.91 -7.69 6.56
C VAL A 339 -11.33 -6.31 6.88
N TYR A 340 -10.41 -6.21 7.84
CA TYR A 340 -9.76 -4.96 8.24
C TYR A 340 -8.33 -4.81 7.69
N THR A 341 -7.79 -5.81 6.98
CA THR A 341 -6.43 -5.73 6.44
C THR A 341 -6.26 -4.57 5.44
N THR A 342 -5.04 -4.02 5.35
CA THR A 342 -4.70 -2.94 4.41
C THR A 342 -4.66 -3.43 2.97
N HIS A 343 -4.35 -4.71 2.73
CA HIS A 343 -4.29 -5.28 1.39
C HIS A 343 -5.69 -5.67 0.88
N ARG A 344 -6.32 -4.77 0.11
CA ARG A 344 -7.71 -4.90 -0.37
C ARG A 344 -8.07 -6.28 -0.97
N PRO A 345 -7.26 -6.93 -1.83
CA PRO A 345 -7.62 -8.25 -2.36
C PRO A 345 -7.84 -9.34 -1.29
N LEU A 346 -7.11 -9.27 -0.19
CA LEU A 346 -7.31 -10.17 0.95
C LEU A 346 -8.54 -9.76 1.75
N ALA A 347 -8.73 -8.45 1.97
CA ALA A 347 -9.88 -7.90 2.66
C ALA A 347 -11.20 -8.28 1.97
N VAL A 348 -11.26 -8.18 0.64
CA VAL A 348 -12.43 -8.56 -0.17
C VAL A 348 -12.67 -10.07 -0.16
N ALA A 349 -11.61 -10.89 -0.18
CA ALA A 349 -11.74 -12.33 -0.05
C ALA A 349 -12.28 -12.74 1.33
N ALA A 350 -11.84 -12.06 2.39
CA ALA A 350 -12.38 -12.22 3.75
C ALA A 350 -13.82 -11.71 3.84
N GLY A 351 -14.15 -10.61 3.17
CA GLY A 351 -15.50 -10.07 3.07
C GLY A 351 -16.45 -11.04 2.37
N GLU A 352 -16.01 -11.72 1.32
CA GLU A 352 -16.77 -12.82 0.69
C GLU A 352 -17.04 -13.95 1.68
N PHE A 353 -16.03 -14.34 2.45
CA PHE A 353 -16.12 -15.39 3.47
C PHE A 353 -17.13 -15.01 4.57
N LEU A 354 -16.99 -13.80 5.13
CA LEU A 354 -17.91 -13.24 6.12
C LEU A 354 -19.35 -13.17 5.58
N TYR A 355 -19.52 -12.64 4.36
CA TYR A 355 -20.83 -12.51 3.74
C TYR A 355 -21.53 -13.85 3.60
N LYS A 356 -20.84 -14.86 3.05
CA LYS A 356 -21.43 -16.18 2.82
C LYS A 356 -21.73 -16.93 4.13
N ARG A 357 -20.87 -16.82 5.15
CA ARG A 357 -20.99 -17.62 6.37
C ARG A 357 -21.86 -16.97 7.45
N LEU A 358 -21.79 -15.66 7.64
CA LEU A 358 -22.49 -14.95 8.71
C LEU A 358 -23.72 -14.17 8.22
N LEU A 359 -23.65 -13.55 7.04
CA LEU A 359 -24.69 -12.62 6.57
C LEU A 359 -25.73 -13.30 5.67
N SER A 360 -25.33 -14.25 4.84
CA SER A 360 -26.22 -14.91 3.87
C SER A 360 -27.10 -15.99 4.51
N HIS A 361 -28.40 -15.97 4.21
CA HIS A 361 -29.42 -16.88 4.76
C HIS A 361 -29.63 -18.12 3.88
N GLU A 362 -28.57 -18.73 3.32
CA GLU A 362 -28.74 -19.93 2.50
C GLU A 362 -28.80 -21.24 3.31
N GLY A 363 -28.52 -21.20 4.62
CA GLY A 363 -28.45 -22.37 5.51
C GLY A 363 -29.78 -22.86 6.13
N ASP A 364 -30.76 -21.99 6.34
CA ASP A 364 -32.04 -22.37 6.98
C ASP A 364 -33.18 -22.41 5.95
N LYS A 365 -33.30 -23.55 5.25
CA LYS A 365 -34.48 -23.85 4.42
C LYS A 365 -35.66 -24.39 5.23
N GLU A 366 -35.54 -24.52 6.55
CA GLU A 366 -36.64 -24.96 7.40
C GLU A 366 -36.94 -23.86 8.41
N VAL A 367 -38.22 -23.45 8.47
CA VAL A 367 -38.79 -22.36 9.29
C VAL A 367 -38.64 -20.96 8.68
N GLN A 368 -39.35 -20.71 7.59
CA GLN A 368 -39.89 -19.36 7.39
C GLN A 368 -40.99 -19.11 8.45
N PRO A 369 -40.91 -18.03 9.26
CA PRO A 369 -42.10 -17.49 9.88
C PRO A 369 -43.01 -17.02 8.75
N LYS A 370 -44.21 -17.60 8.66
CA LYS A 370 -45.25 -17.13 7.73
C LYS A 370 -45.61 -15.68 8.09
N GLY A 371 -45.01 -14.71 7.40
CA GLY A 371 -45.38 -13.29 7.52
C GLY A 371 -44.31 -12.24 7.20
N GLY A 372 -43.01 -12.57 7.18
CA GLY A 372 -41.96 -11.57 6.94
C GLY A 372 -41.75 -11.26 5.45
N GLY A 373 -42.14 -10.08 4.97
CA GLY A 373 -41.82 -9.62 3.61
C GLY A 373 -40.30 -9.48 3.35
N LYS A 374 -39.90 -9.18 2.10
CA LYS A 374 -38.49 -8.94 1.69
C LYS A 374 -37.73 -7.98 2.62
N PHE A 375 -38.44 -7.04 3.25
CA PHE A 375 -37.90 -6.07 4.20
C PHE A 375 -37.34 -6.69 5.50
N GLY A 376 -37.90 -7.81 5.97
CA GLY A 376 -37.45 -8.48 7.21
C GLY A 376 -36.07 -9.10 7.06
N ALA A 377 -35.82 -9.79 5.95
CA ALA A 377 -34.55 -10.47 5.71
C ALA A 377 -33.36 -9.49 5.61
N SER A 378 -33.52 -8.35 4.93
CA SER A 378 -32.49 -7.30 4.88
C SER A 378 -32.22 -6.69 6.27
N THR A 379 -33.26 -6.54 7.09
CA THR A 379 -33.14 -5.99 8.45
C THR A 379 -32.31 -6.92 9.35
N ASP A 380 -32.55 -8.24 9.30
CA ASP A 380 -31.79 -9.21 10.10
C ASP A 380 -30.31 -9.28 9.68
N GLN A 381 -30.04 -9.12 8.37
CA GLN A 381 -28.68 -9.02 7.85
C GLN A 381 -27.95 -7.77 8.35
N LEU A 382 -28.63 -6.62 8.39
CA LEU A 382 -28.08 -5.38 8.95
C LEU A 382 -27.75 -5.53 10.44
N LYS A 383 -28.67 -6.12 11.22
CA LYS A 383 -28.45 -6.38 12.65
C LYS A 383 -27.23 -7.27 12.89
N ARG A 384 -27.04 -8.33 12.08
CA ARG A 384 -25.83 -9.19 12.16
C ARG A 384 -24.55 -8.45 11.80
N LEU A 385 -24.57 -7.60 10.77
CA LEU A 385 -23.41 -6.78 10.41
C LEU A 385 -23.03 -5.79 11.52
N ILE A 386 -24.02 -5.13 12.12
CA ILE A 386 -23.82 -4.20 13.23
C ILE A 386 -23.24 -4.93 14.44
N HIS A 387 -23.80 -6.10 14.79
CA HIS A 387 -23.30 -6.92 15.88
C HIS A 387 -21.84 -7.34 15.65
N PHE A 388 -21.53 -7.82 14.45
CA PHE A 388 -20.17 -8.16 14.06
C PHE A 388 -19.20 -6.99 14.23
N PHE A 389 -19.59 -5.78 13.82
CA PHE A 389 -18.74 -4.60 13.97
C PHE A 389 -18.51 -4.25 15.45
N LEU A 390 -19.58 -4.25 16.26
CA LEU A 390 -19.51 -3.85 17.66
C LEU A 390 -18.76 -4.86 18.54
N GLU A 391 -18.85 -6.17 18.28
CA GLU A 391 -18.19 -7.20 19.10
C GLU A 391 -16.69 -7.33 18.84
N ASN A 392 -16.23 -7.06 17.62
CA ASN A 392 -14.83 -7.30 17.27
C ASN A 392 -13.88 -6.24 17.83
N GLU A 393 -14.35 -5.02 18.09
CA GLU A 393 -13.58 -3.86 18.64
C GLU A 393 -12.22 -3.57 17.96
N LEU A 394 -11.94 -4.16 16.79
CA LEU A 394 -10.67 -3.99 16.06
C LEU A 394 -10.53 -2.63 15.39
N HIS A 395 -11.64 -1.97 15.09
CA HIS A 395 -11.68 -0.67 14.41
C HIS A 395 -12.71 0.25 15.04
N LYS A 396 -12.36 1.54 15.13
CA LYS A 396 -13.25 2.60 15.62
C LYS A 396 -14.25 3.10 14.56
N HIS A 397 -14.13 2.63 13.31
CA HIS A 397 -14.95 3.08 12.18
C HIS A 397 -15.20 1.96 11.16
N VAL A 398 -16.31 2.03 10.42
CA VAL A 398 -16.82 0.94 9.55
C VAL A 398 -16.28 0.98 8.13
N ALA A 399 -15.64 2.07 7.69
CA ALA A 399 -15.25 2.28 6.28
C ALA A 399 -14.50 1.09 5.63
N TYR A 400 -13.56 0.46 6.35
CA TYR A 400 -12.83 -0.71 5.84
C TYR A 400 -13.66 -2.00 5.82
N LEU A 401 -14.60 -2.16 6.75
CA LEU A 401 -15.53 -3.29 6.72
C LEU A 401 -16.47 -3.19 5.50
N ILE A 402 -16.97 -1.98 5.22
CA ILE A 402 -17.87 -1.73 4.08
C ILE A 402 -17.16 -1.98 2.75
N ASP A 403 -15.94 -1.46 2.55
CA ASP A 403 -15.18 -1.72 1.32
C ASP A 403 -14.88 -3.22 1.10
N SER A 404 -14.59 -3.96 2.17
CA SER A 404 -14.38 -5.42 2.10
C SER A 404 -15.61 -6.17 1.60
N LEU A 405 -16.81 -5.66 1.94
CA LEU A 405 -18.09 -6.25 1.54
C LEU A 405 -18.61 -5.66 0.23
N TRP A 406 -18.05 -4.56 -0.27
CA TRP A 406 -18.61 -3.78 -1.38
C TRP A 406 -18.85 -4.58 -2.65
N ASP A 407 -17.87 -5.40 -3.03
CA ASP A 407 -17.90 -6.19 -4.26
C ASP A 407 -18.91 -7.36 -4.20
N TRP A 408 -19.30 -7.80 -2.99
CA TRP A 408 -20.14 -8.99 -2.77
C TRP A 408 -21.55 -8.66 -2.26
N ALA A 409 -21.67 -7.67 -1.39
CA ALA A 409 -22.90 -7.29 -0.70
C ALA A 409 -23.51 -5.97 -1.23
N GLY A 410 -23.09 -5.51 -2.42
CA GLY A 410 -23.47 -4.18 -2.94
C GLY A 410 -24.98 -3.90 -3.04
N LYS A 411 -25.83 -4.91 -3.28
CA LYS A 411 -27.31 -4.72 -3.25
C LYS A 411 -27.83 -4.42 -1.85
N PHE A 412 -27.27 -5.12 -0.86
CA PHE A 412 -27.62 -4.98 0.55
C PHE A 412 -27.07 -3.68 1.14
N LEU A 413 -25.82 -3.32 0.78
CA LEU A 413 -25.16 -2.10 1.25
C LEU A 413 -25.74 -0.80 0.64
N LYS A 414 -26.45 -0.90 -0.49
CA LYS A 414 -27.12 0.24 -1.15
C LYS A 414 -28.61 0.32 -0.87
N ASP A 415 -29.13 -0.48 0.06
CA ASP A 415 -30.53 -0.44 0.50
C ASP A 415 -30.71 0.64 1.58
N TRP A 416 -30.48 1.90 1.21
CA TRP A 416 -30.55 3.04 2.14
C TRP A 416 -31.95 3.22 2.73
N GLU A 417 -33.01 2.93 1.96
CA GLU A 417 -34.39 2.98 2.43
C GLU A 417 -34.62 2.02 3.61
N CYS A 418 -34.12 0.79 3.53
CA CYS A 418 -34.18 -0.15 4.64
C CYS A 418 -33.43 0.37 5.88
N MET A 419 -32.21 0.90 5.69
CA MET A 419 -31.38 1.43 6.78
C MET A 419 -32.03 2.61 7.49
N THR A 420 -32.55 3.60 6.74
CA THR A 420 -33.19 4.78 7.34
C THR A 420 -34.53 4.45 7.96
N THR A 421 -35.30 3.52 7.37
CA THR A 421 -36.55 3.04 7.97
C THR A 421 -36.28 2.39 9.32
N LEU A 422 -35.21 1.58 9.42
CA LEU A 422 -34.81 0.96 10.68
C LEU A 422 -34.43 2.00 11.75
N LEU A 423 -33.77 3.09 11.37
CA LEU A 423 -33.47 4.21 12.27
C LEU A 423 -34.71 5.02 12.68
N LEU A 424 -35.75 5.09 11.85
CA LEU A 424 -36.95 5.88 12.13
C LEU A 424 -38.09 5.09 12.78
N LYS A 425 -38.00 3.76 12.86
CA LYS A 425 -39.01 2.92 13.53
C LYS A 425 -39.14 3.27 15.03
N ASN A 426 -40.37 3.39 15.49
CA ASN A 426 -40.70 3.60 16.89
C ASN A 426 -40.62 2.27 17.67
N ALA A 427 -40.10 2.31 18.90
CA ALA A 427 -39.91 1.13 19.76
C ALA A 427 -41.22 0.41 20.15
N GLU A 428 -42.38 1.02 19.91
CA GLU A 428 -43.67 0.56 20.43
C GLU A 428 -44.42 -0.42 19.52
N GLU A 429 -44.05 -0.54 18.23
CA GLU A 429 -44.93 -1.22 17.25
C GLU A 429 -44.50 -2.63 16.78
N ASP A 430 -43.22 -3.04 16.86
CA ASP A 430 -42.80 -4.42 16.53
C ASP A 430 -41.32 -4.71 16.91
N GLY A 431 -41.09 -5.37 18.06
CA GLY A 431 -39.80 -5.98 18.44
C GLY A 431 -38.75 -5.08 19.14
N GLU A 432 -37.60 -5.67 19.50
CA GLU A 432 -36.48 -4.98 20.17
C GLU A 432 -35.96 -3.81 19.32
N ALA A 433 -36.08 -2.59 19.86
CA ALA A 433 -35.51 -1.37 19.32
C ALA A 433 -33.98 -1.47 19.25
N LEU A 434 -33.37 -0.77 18.29
CA LEU A 434 -31.92 -0.67 18.22
C LEU A 434 -31.38 0.03 19.48
N SER A 435 -30.25 -0.46 20.00
CA SER A 435 -29.53 0.26 21.05
C SER A 435 -28.84 1.50 20.49
N ASP A 436 -28.50 2.46 21.34
CA ASP A 436 -27.82 3.70 20.93
C ASP A 436 -26.50 3.45 20.17
N ALA A 437 -25.75 2.41 20.58
CA ALA A 437 -24.54 1.97 19.90
C ALA A 437 -24.84 1.38 18.50
N GLN A 438 -25.93 0.61 18.38
CA GLN A 438 -26.36 0.05 17.09
C GLN A 438 -26.85 1.15 16.14
N GLU A 439 -27.57 2.15 16.64
CA GLU A 439 -27.97 3.32 15.85
C GLU A 439 -26.75 4.11 15.36
N SER A 440 -25.75 4.33 16.24
CA SER A 440 -24.49 5.01 15.87
C SER A 440 -23.75 4.27 14.77
N ALA A 441 -23.58 2.95 14.91
CA ALA A 441 -22.95 2.11 13.91
C ALA A 441 -23.72 2.11 12.58
N LEU A 442 -25.05 2.04 12.61
CA LEU A 442 -25.88 2.07 11.40
C LEU A 442 -25.78 3.41 10.66
N ILE A 443 -25.75 4.54 11.37
CA ILE A 443 -25.54 5.86 10.76
C ILE A 443 -24.16 5.93 10.10
N GLU A 444 -23.13 5.37 10.73
CA GLU A 444 -21.80 5.31 10.15
C GLU A 444 -21.73 4.40 8.91
N ILE A 445 -22.43 3.26 8.94
CA ILE A 445 -22.59 2.36 7.78
C ILE A 445 -23.25 3.12 6.62
N ILE A 446 -24.34 3.85 6.88
CA ILE A 446 -25.01 4.68 5.87
C ILE A 446 -24.02 5.68 5.25
N LEU A 447 -23.27 6.41 6.08
CA LEU A 447 -22.32 7.40 5.56
C LEU A 447 -21.21 6.74 4.73
N ALA A 448 -20.67 5.61 5.18
CA ALA A 448 -19.64 4.88 4.46
C ALA A 448 -20.14 4.36 3.11
N THR A 449 -21.35 3.79 3.05
CA THR A 449 -21.92 3.27 1.79
C THR A 449 -22.30 4.40 0.84
N VAL A 450 -22.82 5.53 1.34
CA VAL A 450 -23.08 6.74 0.54
C VAL A 450 -21.77 7.26 -0.07
N ARG A 451 -20.73 7.41 0.74
CA ARG A 451 -19.43 7.92 0.29
C ARG A 451 -18.81 7.02 -0.77
N GLU A 452 -18.76 5.71 -0.53
CA GLU A 452 -18.15 4.76 -1.47
C GLU A 452 -18.95 4.66 -2.80
N ALA A 453 -20.29 4.77 -2.73
CA ALA A 453 -21.12 4.86 -3.93
C ALA A 453 -20.90 6.16 -4.71
N ALA A 454 -20.80 7.29 -4.02
CA ALA A 454 -20.68 8.61 -4.63
C ALA A 454 -19.27 8.91 -5.17
N GLU A 455 -18.21 8.52 -4.46
CA GLU A 455 -16.82 8.76 -4.87
C GLU A 455 -16.30 7.72 -5.87
N GLY A 456 -16.84 6.49 -5.82
CA GLY A 456 -16.47 5.40 -6.73
C GLY A 456 -15.08 4.81 -6.50
N HIS A 457 -14.39 5.16 -5.41
CA HIS A 457 -13.11 4.59 -5.03
C HIS A 457 -13.11 4.05 -3.58
N PRO A 458 -12.31 3.01 -3.29
CA PRO A 458 -12.12 2.51 -1.93
C PRO A 458 -11.59 3.58 -0.95
N PRO A 459 -11.69 3.35 0.37
CA PRO A 459 -11.06 4.21 1.37
C PRO A 459 -9.54 4.29 1.21
N VAL A 460 -8.94 5.28 1.88
CA VAL A 460 -7.49 5.52 1.86
C VAL A 460 -6.72 4.24 2.22
N GLY A 461 -5.64 3.96 1.49
CA GLY A 461 -4.84 2.75 1.68
C GLY A 461 -5.34 1.49 0.95
N ARG A 462 -6.57 1.48 0.43
CA ARG A 462 -7.13 0.32 -0.32
C ARG A 462 -7.33 0.53 -1.81
N GLY A 463 -7.39 1.79 -2.25
CA GLY A 463 -7.46 2.17 -3.66
C GLY A 463 -6.08 2.51 -4.25
N ALA A 464 -5.95 2.38 -5.57
CA ALA A 464 -4.85 3.03 -6.29
C ALA A 464 -5.08 4.56 -6.28
N ALA A 465 -4.01 5.35 -6.13
CA ALA A 465 -4.09 6.80 -5.90
C ALA A 465 -4.90 7.60 -6.95
N LYS A 466 -5.14 7.05 -8.15
CA LYS A 466 -6.00 7.62 -9.21
C LYS A 466 -6.66 6.51 -10.04
N LYS A 467 -7.65 5.80 -9.48
CA LYS A 467 -8.44 4.82 -10.25
C LYS A 467 -9.29 5.56 -11.30
N ILE A 468 -9.03 5.32 -12.58
CA ILE A 468 -9.89 5.80 -13.66
C ILE A 468 -11.07 4.85 -13.76
N LEU A 469 -12.28 5.37 -13.51
CA LEU A 469 -13.52 4.59 -13.64
C LEU A 469 -13.82 4.27 -15.11
N SER A 470 -14.20 3.02 -15.36
CA SER A 470 -14.75 2.60 -16.64
C SER A 470 -16.10 3.29 -16.92
N ILE A 471 -16.51 3.33 -18.19
CA ILE A 471 -17.80 3.92 -18.60
C ILE A 471 -18.97 3.27 -17.85
N LYS A 472 -18.91 1.96 -17.62
CA LYS A 472 -19.93 1.22 -16.88
C LYS A 472 -19.97 1.62 -15.41
N GLU A 473 -18.81 1.74 -14.75
CA GLU A 473 -18.72 2.16 -13.34
C GLU A 473 -19.21 3.61 -13.16
N LYS A 474 -18.85 4.53 -14.07
CA LYS A 474 -19.35 5.91 -14.03
C LYS A 474 -20.87 6.00 -14.15
N LYS A 475 -21.47 5.16 -15.00
CA LYS A 475 -22.94 5.11 -15.14
C LYS A 475 -23.59 4.64 -13.83
N ILE A 476 -23.05 3.60 -13.20
CA ILE A 476 -23.55 3.08 -11.92
C ILE A 476 -23.41 4.13 -10.83
N GLN A 477 -22.26 4.80 -10.74
CA GLN A 477 -22.00 5.89 -9.80
C GLN A 477 -23.04 7.00 -9.95
N LEU A 478 -23.32 7.46 -11.18
CA LEU A 478 -24.33 8.48 -11.42
C LEU A 478 -25.73 8.03 -10.99
N GLU A 479 -26.13 6.80 -11.35
CA GLU A 479 -27.42 6.23 -10.93
C GLU A 479 -27.54 6.13 -9.41
N ASP A 480 -26.46 5.79 -8.72
CA ASP A 480 -26.42 5.72 -7.26
C ASP A 480 -26.48 7.11 -6.62
N CYS A 481 -25.75 8.10 -7.14
CA CYS A 481 -25.84 9.50 -6.67
C CYS A 481 -27.26 10.06 -6.79
N THR A 482 -27.96 9.78 -7.90
CA THR A 482 -29.36 10.20 -8.07
C THR A 482 -30.25 9.58 -7.00
N LYS A 483 -30.13 8.26 -6.73
CA LYS A 483 -30.90 7.58 -5.67
C LYS A 483 -30.61 8.12 -4.28
N ILE A 484 -29.33 8.37 -3.96
CA ILE A 484 -28.91 8.96 -2.69
C ILE A 484 -29.60 10.32 -2.51
N THR A 485 -29.54 11.16 -3.55
CA THR A 485 -30.12 12.50 -3.54
C THR A 485 -31.63 12.45 -3.33
N GLU A 486 -32.36 11.69 -4.17
CA GLU A 486 -33.83 11.58 -4.10
C GLU A 486 -34.30 11.06 -2.73
N HIS A 487 -33.60 10.07 -2.16
CA HIS A 487 -33.95 9.48 -0.88
C HIS A 487 -33.64 10.40 0.31
N PHE A 488 -32.40 10.87 0.43
CA PHE A 488 -31.96 11.59 1.63
C PHE A 488 -32.46 13.04 1.67
N ILE A 489 -32.82 13.66 0.54
CA ILE A 489 -33.51 14.97 0.58
C ILE A 489 -34.77 14.91 1.45
N MET A 490 -35.54 13.82 1.37
CA MET A 490 -36.79 13.67 2.11
C MET A 490 -36.58 13.24 3.56
N VAL A 491 -35.60 12.37 3.82
CA VAL A 491 -35.45 11.65 5.08
C VAL A 491 -34.42 12.29 6.02
N LEU A 492 -33.38 12.94 5.49
CA LEU A 492 -32.30 13.52 6.30
C LEU A 492 -32.78 14.53 7.36
N PRO A 493 -33.73 15.46 7.07
CA PRO A 493 -34.22 16.38 8.10
C PRO A 493 -34.84 15.64 9.30
N GLN A 494 -35.55 14.52 9.06
CA GLN A 494 -36.19 13.73 10.11
C GLN A 494 -35.14 13.02 10.98
N LEU A 495 -34.09 12.48 10.36
CA LEU A 495 -32.97 11.85 11.07
C LEU A 495 -32.20 12.88 11.92
N LEU A 496 -31.93 14.07 11.36
CA LEU A 496 -31.29 15.16 12.10
C LEU A 496 -32.13 15.60 13.29
N ALA A 497 -33.44 15.73 13.12
CA ALA A 497 -34.35 16.07 14.22
C ALA A 497 -34.31 15.02 15.34
N LYS A 498 -34.42 13.72 14.99
CA LYS A 498 -34.38 12.59 15.95
C LYS A 498 -33.07 12.54 16.73
N TYR A 499 -31.93 12.69 16.06
CA TYR A 499 -30.61 12.52 16.67
C TYR A 499 -29.93 13.84 17.05
N SER A 500 -30.65 14.97 17.04
CA SER A 500 -30.10 16.32 17.16
C SER A 500 -29.24 16.58 18.40
N THR A 501 -29.34 15.78 19.46
CA THR A 501 -28.55 15.90 20.70
C THR A 501 -27.22 15.15 20.66
N ASP A 502 -27.06 14.18 19.76
CA ASP A 502 -25.86 13.34 19.67
C ASP A 502 -24.86 13.90 18.66
N ALA A 503 -23.67 14.27 19.15
CA ALA A 503 -22.65 14.92 18.33
C ALA A 503 -22.07 13.99 17.24
N GLN A 504 -21.86 12.70 17.53
CA GLN A 504 -21.23 11.78 16.58
C GLN A 504 -22.20 11.42 15.46
N LYS A 505 -23.44 11.08 15.82
CA LYS A 505 -24.52 10.75 14.87
C LYS A 505 -24.78 11.93 13.93
N VAL A 506 -24.90 13.14 14.47
CA VAL A 506 -25.17 14.35 13.69
C VAL A 506 -24.00 14.73 12.78
N ALA A 507 -22.76 14.66 13.26
CA ALA A 507 -21.58 14.94 12.43
C ALA A 507 -21.48 13.99 11.21
N ASN A 508 -21.91 12.73 11.36
CA ASN A 508 -21.98 11.78 10.25
C ASN A 508 -23.13 12.10 9.27
N LEU A 509 -24.34 12.34 9.78
CA LEU A 509 -25.50 12.66 8.96
C LEU A 509 -25.30 13.95 8.14
N LEU A 510 -24.68 14.97 8.74
CA LEU A 510 -24.40 16.25 8.08
C LEU A 510 -23.41 16.13 6.91
N GLN A 511 -22.68 15.03 6.75
CA GLN A 511 -21.78 14.83 5.61
C GLN A 511 -22.51 14.31 4.36
N ILE A 512 -23.74 13.78 4.49
CA ILE A 512 -24.48 13.19 3.36
C ILE A 512 -24.82 14.22 2.25
N PRO A 513 -25.25 15.46 2.55
CA PRO A 513 -25.55 16.47 1.52
C PRO A 513 -24.40 16.81 0.58
N GLN A 514 -23.16 16.50 0.97
CA GLN A 514 -21.98 16.77 0.15
C GLN A 514 -21.94 15.93 -1.13
N TYR A 515 -22.76 14.87 -1.20
CA TYR A 515 -22.85 13.95 -2.32
C TYR A 515 -24.13 14.14 -3.15
N TYR A 516 -24.91 15.20 -2.88
CA TYR A 516 -26.15 15.46 -3.61
C TYR A 516 -25.91 16.02 -5.00
N ASP A 517 -26.80 15.65 -5.92
CA ASP A 517 -27.07 16.45 -7.11
C ASP A 517 -28.04 17.59 -6.73
N LEU A 518 -27.50 18.78 -6.52
CA LEU A 518 -28.25 19.91 -5.96
C LEU A 518 -29.31 20.48 -6.92
N ASP A 519 -29.20 20.21 -8.22
CA ASP A 519 -30.22 20.63 -9.20
C ASP A 519 -31.57 19.97 -8.95
N VAL A 520 -31.56 18.78 -8.32
CA VAL A 520 -32.76 18.01 -7.98
C VAL A 520 -33.71 18.79 -7.07
N TYR A 521 -33.21 19.70 -6.23
CA TYR A 521 -34.06 20.54 -5.39
C TYR A 521 -35.02 21.40 -6.21
N SER A 522 -34.52 22.00 -7.29
CA SER A 522 -35.31 22.91 -8.14
C SER A 522 -36.08 22.16 -9.22
N THR A 523 -35.49 21.14 -9.85
CA THR A 523 -36.19 20.36 -10.89
C THR A 523 -37.29 19.48 -10.29
N GLY A 524 -37.13 19.02 -9.05
CA GLY A 524 -38.09 18.19 -8.33
C GLY A 524 -39.11 18.96 -7.50
N HIS A 525 -39.04 20.29 -7.44
CA HIS A 525 -39.86 21.14 -6.57
C HIS A 525 -39.83 20.70 -5.08
N LEU A 526 -38.62 20.40 -4.59
CA LEU A 526 -38.36 19.89 -3.23
C LEU A 526 -37.85 20.98 -2.27
N GLU A 527 -38.09 22.26 -2.56
CA GLU A 527 -37.59 23.41 -1.79
C GLU A 527 -38.10 23.40 -0.34
N LYS A 528 -39.27 22.80 -0.09
CA LYS A 528 -39.81 22.61 1.26
C LYS A 528 -38.91 21.73 2.14
N HIS A 529 -38.27 20.72 1.55
CA HIS A 529 -37.34 19.84 2.26
C HIS A 529 -35.99 20.53 2.51
N LEU A 530 -35.58 21.43 1.61
CA LEU A 530 -34.45 22.31 1.84
C LEU A 530 -34.69 23.23 3.04
N ASP A 531 -35.86 23.87 3.13
CA ASP A 531 -36.23 24.69 4.30
C ASP A 531 -36.22 23.90 5.61
N ALA A 532 -36.70 22.64 5.58
CA ALA A 532 -36.65 21.76 6.73
C ALA A 532 -35.20 21.45 7.12
N LEU A 533 -34.34 21.09 6.15
CA LEU A 533 -32.93 20.82 6.39
C LEU A 533 -32.21 22.04 7.00
N LEU A 534 -32.38 23.23 6.42
CA LEU A 534 -31.72 24.45 6.89
C LEU A 534 -32.15 24.81 8.32
N ARG A 535 -33.44 24.60 8.66
CA ARG A 535 -33.96 24.77 10.01
C ARG A 535 -33.30 23.81 11.01
N GLU A 536 -33.23 22.53 10.68
CA GLU A 536 -32.58 21.53 11.54
C GLU A 536 -31.09 21.81 11.73
N ILE A 537 -30.37 22.19 10.67
CA ILE A 537 -28.94 22.55 10.78
C ILE A 537 -28.77 23.78 11.70
N LYS A 538 -29.62 24.80 11.54
CA LYS A 538 -29.61 25.98 12.42
C LYS A 538 -29.81 25.60 13.89
N ASP A 539 -30.79 24.76 14.17
CA ASP A 539 -31.08 24.28 15.54
C ASP A 539 -29.93 23.44 16.11
N ILE A 540 -29.29 22.60 15.29
CA ILE A 540 -28.11 21.83 15.65
C ILE A 540 -26.94 22.75 16.03
N VAL A 541 -26.65 23.76 15.20
CA VAL A 541 -25.57 24.73 15.47
C VAL A 541 -25.81 25.46 16.79
N ALA A 542 -27.06 25.81 17.11
CA ALA A 542 -27.42 26.46 18.37
C ALA A 542 -27.24 25.54 19.60
N LYS A 543 -27.50 24.24 19.46
CA LYS A 543 -27.41 23.25 20.55
C LYS A 543 -25.98 22.74 20.79
N HIS A 544 -25.14 22.68 19.76
CA HIS A 544 -23.82 22.05 19.85
C HIS A 544 -22.67 23.04 20.01
N SER A 545 -21.57 22.55 20.59
CA SER A 545 -20.25 23.20 20.64
C SER A 545 -19.12 22.28 20.17
N ASN A 546 -19.43 21.02 19.79
CA ASN A 546 -18.47 20.06 19.28
C ASN A 546 -17.95 20.51 17.90
N MET A 547 -16.62 20.46 17.68
CA MET A 547 -16.03 20.96 16.43
C MET A 547 -16.44 20.13 15.22
N SER A 548 -16.56 18.81 15.33
CA SER A 548 -16.92 17.95 14.18
C SER A 548 -18.32 18.27 13.66
N VAL A 549 -19.27 18.53 14.56
CA VAL A 549 -20.64 18.94 14.22
C VAL A 549 -20.64 20.32 13.55
N LEU A 550 -19.91 21.28 14.13
CA LEU A 550 -19.88 22.66 13.64
C LEU A 550 -19.17 22.77 12.28
N GLU A 551 -18.06 22.06 12.09
CA GLU A 551 -17.35 21.97 10.80
C GLU A 551 -18.20 21.27 9.75
N ALA A 552 -18.89 20.17 10.10
CA ALA A 552 -19.80 19.50 9.19
C ALA A 552 -20.98 20.41 8.79
N SER A 553 -21.58 21.13 9.74
CA SER A 553 -22.64 22.11 9.46
C SER A 553 -22.15 23.25 8.55
N SER A 554 -20.99 23.82 8.88
CA SER A 554 -20.36 24.89 8.10
C SER A 554 -20.04 24.44 6.68
N ARG A 555 -19.46 23.24 6.51
CA ARG A 555 -19.15 22.64 5.21
C ARG A 555 -20.41 22.36 4.39
N THR A 556 -21.48 21.90 5.03
CA THR A 556 -22.76 21.64 4.37
C THR A 556 -23.39 22.94 3.89
N TYR A 557 -23.41 24.00 4.70
CA TYR A 557 -23.80 25.33 4.22
C TYR A 557 -22.92 25.79 3.05
N TYR A 558 -21.60 25.55 3.09
CA TYR A 558 -20.69 25.96 2.00
C TYR A 558 -21.05 25.28 0.68
N ILE A 559 -21.37 23.98 0.71
CA ILE A 559 -21.74 23.23 -0.50
C ILE A 559 -23.11 23.66 -1.02
N LEU A 560 -24.09 23.88 -0.12
CA LEU A 560 -25.43 24.35 -0.49
C LEU A 560 -25.43 25.81 -0.98
N CYS A 561 -24.50 26.65 -0.54
CA CYS A 561 -24.33 28.05 -0.95
C CYS A 561 -23.41 28.22 -2.18
N SER A 562 -23.51 27.37 -3.20
CA SER A 562 -22.81 27.59 -4.46
C SER A 562 -23.57 28.58 -5.35
N GLU A 563 -22.90 29.63 -5.84
CA GLU A 563 -23.52 30.70 -6.66
C GLU A 563 -24.10 30.20 -7.99
N GLU A 564 -23.61 29.06 -8.48
CA GLU A 564 -24.04 28.48 -9.77
C GLU A 564 -25.40 27.77 -9.70
N ILE A 565 -25.97 27.59 -8.49
CA ILE A 565 -27.13 26.72 -8.25
C ILE A 565 -28.37 27.54 -7.91
N ALA A 566 -29.52 27.15 -8.43
CA ALA A 566 -30.79 27.88 -8.28
C ALA A 566 -31.25 28.07 -6.82
N ILE A 567 -30.83 27.21 -5.89
CA ILE A 567 -31.17 27.32 -4.45
C ILE A 567 -30.35 28.38 -3.70
N TYR A 568 -29.33 28.97 -4.33
CA TYR A 568 -28.36 29.86 -3.68
C TYR A 568 -29.01 30.95 -2.81
N SER A 569 -29.96 31.72 -3.36
CA SER A 569 -30.55 32.87 -2.66
C SER A 569 -31.29 32.47 -1.39
N GLN A 570 -31.92 31.29 -1.39
CA GLN A 570 -32.65 30.77 -0.24
C GLN A 570 -31.68 30.32 0.86
N VAL A 571 -30.64 29.58 0.49
CA VAL A 571 -29.62 29.09 1.43
C VAL A 571 -28.80 30.26 1.99
N ASP A 572 -28.40 31.23 1.16
CA ASP A 572 -27.65 32.41 1.57
C ASP A 572 -28.44 33.27 2.58
N CYS A 573 -29.75 33.43 2.35
CA CYS A 573 -30.64 34.11 3.30
C CYS A 573 -30.67 33.39 4.66
N ALA A 574 -30.85 32.07 4.67
CA ALA A 574 -30.86 31.28 5.92
C ALA A 574 -29.50 31.32 6.64
N ARG A 575 -28.40 31.21 5.88
CA ARG A 575 -27.03 31.34 6.39
C ARG A 575 -26.81 32.69 7.05
N THR A 576 -27.15 33.77 6.36
CA THR A 576 -26.98 35.14 6.85
C THR A 576 -27.78 35.37 8.13
N GLN A 577 -29.04 34.95 8.18
CA GLN A 577 -29.88 35.05 9.38
C GLN A 577 -29.29 34.31 10.58
N MET A 578 -28.77 33.10 10.38
CA MET A 578 -28.13 32.33 11.44
C MET A 578 -26.83 33.00 11.93
N ILE A 579 -26.02 33.54 11.03
CA ILE A 579 -24.81 34.28 11.39
C ILE A 579 -25.16 35.55 12.15
N ASP A 580 -26.17 36.31 11.72
CA ASP A 580 -26.65 37.51 12.42
C ASP A 580 -27.02 37.18 13.87
N GLU A 581 -27.79 36.11 14.10
CA GLU A 581 -28.15 35.65 15.44
C GLU A 581 -26.93 35.25 16.29
N LEU A 582 -25.96 34.53 15.71
CA LEU A 582 -24.72 34.16 16.40
C LEU A 582 -23.88 35.40 16.75
N MET A 583 -23.83 36.38 15.85
CA MET A 583 -23.08 37.62 16.03
C MET A 583 -23.74 38.52 17.06
N ASP A 584 -25.07 38.60 17.10
CA ASP A 584 -25.81 39.32 18.14
C ASP A 584 -25.59 38.71 19.52
N GLN A 585 -25.63 37.38 19.63
CA GLN A 585 -25.27 36.67 20.86
C GLN A 585 -23.83 36.97 21.28
N LEU A 586 -22.87 36.91 20.34
CA LEU A 586 -21.47 37.23 20.62
C LEU A 586 -21.32 38.68 21.11
N ASN A 587 -22.00 39.63 20.47
CA ASN A 587 -21.94 41.05 20.85
C ASN A 587 -22.48 41.29 22.26
N GLN A 588 -23.61 40.67 22.61
CA GLN A 588 -24.17 40.75 23.96
C GLN A 588 -23.19 40.18 25.01
N LEU A 589 -22.61 39.01 24.73
CA LEU A 589 -21.63 38.39 25.61
C LEU A 589 -20.36 39.24 25.73
N LEU A 590 -19.89 39.87 24.65
CA LEU A 590 -18.73 40.77 24.67
C LEU A 590 -18.97 41.98 25.56
N VAL A 591 -20.14 42.61 25.46
CA VAL A 591 -20.50 43.75 26.31
C VAL A 591 -20.44 43.37 27.79
N CYS A 592 -21.07 42.24 28.17
CA CYS A 592 -21.00 41.73 29.54
C CYS A 592 -19.58 41.37 29.97
N PHE A 593 -18.80 40.76 29.08
CA PHE A 593 -17.44 40.31 29.36
C PHE A 593 -16.50 41.47 29.71
N TRP A 594 -16.64 42.61 29.03
CA TRP A 594 -15.76 43.78 29.22
C TRP A 594 -16.26 44.81 30.26
N GLN A 595 -17.50 44.72 30.74
CA GLN A 595 -18.11 45.74 31.64
C GLN A 595 -17.88 45.51 33.15
N LYS A 596 -17.31 44.38 33.59
CA LYS A 596 -17.14 44.08 35.03
C LYS A 596 -15.93 44.83 35.64
N GLU A 597 -16.13 45.46 36.80
CA GLU A 597 -15.10 46.19 37.57
C GLU A 597 -13.93 45.25 37.90
N GLY A 598 -12.82 45.37 37.17
CA GLY A 598 -11.67 44.45 37.25
C GLY A 598 -11.10 44.00 35.89
N GLY A 599 -11.75 44.33 34.78
CA GLY A 599 -11.15 44.26 33.43
C GLY A 599 -11.57 43.07 32.56
N PHE A 600 -12.06 41.96 33.13
CA PHE A 600 -12.71 40.87 32.37
C PHE A 600 -13.55 39.94 33.28
N CYS A 601 -14.43 39.14 32.68
CA CYS A 601 -15.26 38.19 33.41
C CYS A 601 -14.50 36.90 33.81
N THR A 602 -14.55 36.55 35.09
CA THR A 602 -14.03 35.28 35.65
C THR A 602 -15.09 34.21 35.90
N ASP A 603 -16.37 34.52 35.66
CA ASP A 603 -17.47 33.54 35.80
C ASP A 603 -17.33 32.41 34.78
N ALA A 604 -17.22 31.18 35.27
CA ALA A 604 -17.00 29.99 34.44
C ALA A 604 -18.18 29.73 33.46
N GLY A 605 -19.41 30.07 33.85
CA GLY A 605 -20.59 29.91 33.01
C GLY A 605 -20.60 30.89 31.83
N GLU A 606 -20.24 32.16 32.06
CA GLU A 606 -20.04 33.17 31.02
C GLU A 606 -18.86 32.82 30.10
N ILE A 607 -17.75 32.31 30.64
CA ILE A 607 -16.60 31.85 29.84
C ILE A 607 -16.99 30.68 28.93
N SER A 608 -17.77 29.70 29.43
CA SER A 608 -18.25 28.58 28.63
C SER A 608 -19.22 29.02 27.53
N ARG A 609 -20.12 29.97 27.82
CA ARG A 609 -21.00 30.57 26.81
C ARG A 609 -20.21 31.35 25.75
N MET A 610 -19.24 32.15 26.15
CA MET A 610 -18.34 32.85 25.23
C MET A 610 -17.58 31.87 24.34
N HIS A 611 -17.01 30.81 24.94
CA HIS A 611 -16.28 29.77 24.24
C HIS A 611 -17.14 29.06 23.17
N SER A 612 -18.34 28.60 23.55
CA SER A 612 -19.24 27.90 22.63
C SER A 612 -19.68 28.79 21.47
N THR A 613 -20.03 30.06 21.72
CA THR A 613 -20.38 31.02 20.66
C THR A 613 -19.19 31.33 19.75
N LEU A 614 -18.00 31.58 20.32
CA LEU A 614 -16.79 31.81 19.51
C LEU A 614 -16.41 30.60 18.67
N ARG A 615 -16.60 29.37 19.16
CA ARG A 615 -16.36 28.14 18.38
C ARG A 615 -17.31 28.02 17.20
N ARG A 616 -18.60 28.32 17.38
CA ARG A 616 -19.57 28.35 16.28
C ARG A 616 -19.14 29.36 15.22
N VAL A 617 -18.82 30.58 15.64
CA VAL A 617 -18.34 31.63 14.74
C VAL A 617 -17.06 31.20 14.02
N ALA A 618 -16.08 30.63 14.72
CA ALA A 618 -14.82 30.17 14.13
C ALA A 618 -15.02 29.08 13.06
N ALA A 619 -15.88 28.10 13.33
CA ALA A 619 -16.17 27.02 12.38
C ALA A 619 -16.84 27.54 11.11
N PHE A 620 -17.77 28.50 11.23
CA PHE A 620 -18.39 29.16 10.07
C PHE A 620 -17.42 30.09 9.34
N HIS A 621 -16.60 30.85 10.06
CA HIS A 621 -15.64 31.76 9.45
C HIS A 621 -14.57 31.06 8.61
N ASN A 622 -14.24 29.81 8.94
CA ASN A 622 -13.31 29.00 8.14
C ASN A 622 -13.81 28.80 6.69
N ALA A 623 -15.11 28.58 6.50
CA ALA A 623 -15.69 28.25 5.19
C ALA A 623 -16.51 29.40 4.57
N HIS A 624 -16.88 30.42 5.34
CA HIS A 624 -17.75 31.52 4.92
C HIS A 624 -17.10 32.87 5.22
N ASP A 625 -17.20 33.81 4.28
CA ASP A 625 -16.72 35.18 4.47
C ASP A 625 -17.62 35.94 5.46
N LEU A 626 -17.09 36.22 6.65
CA LEU A 626 -17.76 36.95 7.72
C LEU A 626 -17.26 38.39 7.88
N THR A 627 -16.57 38.95 6.88
CA THR A 627 -15.95 40.29 6.96
C THR A 627 -16.97 41.39 7.30
N LYS A 628 -18.23 41.25 6.86
CA LYS A 628 -19.32 42.21 7.12
C LYS A 628 -19.61 42.45 8.60
N TRP A 629 -19.29 41.50 9.47
CA TRP A 629 -19.62 41.54 10.91
C TRP A 629 -18.49 42.10 11.79
N ASN A 630 -17.39 42.57 11.20
CA ASN A 630 -16.22 43.13 11.88
C ASN A 630 -15.71 42.23 13.04
N LEU A 631 -15.41 40.97 12.73
CA LEU A 631 -14.89 40.01 13.69
C LEU A 631 -13.43 40.26 14.08
N TYR A 632 -12.64 40.87 13.18
CA TYR A 632 -11.23 41.16 13.40
C TYR A 632 -11.03 42.00 14.67
N ASP A 633 -11.63 43.19 14.75
CA ASP A 633 -11.46 44.08 15.90
C ASP A 633 -11.92 43.44 17.22
N LYS A 634 -13.03 42.70 17.17
CA LYS A 634 -13.61 42.02 18.34
C LYS A 634 -12.67 40.95 18.89
N THR A 635 -12.10 40.14 18.01
CA THR A 635 -11.27 38.99 18.39
C THR A 635 -9.83 39.39 18.68
N LEU A 636 -9.29 40.37 17.96
CA LEU A 636 -7.98 40.98 18.24
C LEU A 636 -7.91 41.56 19.66
N ARG A 637 -9.01 42.16 20.15
CA ARG A 637 -9.07 42.73 21.51
C ARG A 637 -8.78 41.68 22.59
N PHE A 638 -9.26 40.44 22.44
CA PHE A 638 -8.92 39.35 23.36
C PHE A 638 -7.43 39.01 23.30
N LEU A 639 -6.87 38.89 22.10
CA LEU A 639 -5.48 38.51 21.93
C LEU A 639 -4.51 39.55 22.47
N MET A 640 -4.84 40.83 22.30
CA MET A 640 -4.08 41.92 22.93
C MET A 640 -4.16 41.89 24.44
N PHE A 641 -5.36 41.68 24.99
CA PHE A 641 -5.53 41.58 26.43
C PHE A 641 -4.70 40.42 27.00
N GLU A 642 -4.67 39.27 26.33
CA GLU A 642 -3.82 38.15 26.76
C GLU A 642 -2.33 38.49 26.71
N MET A 643 -1.90 39.18 25.65
CA MET A 643 -0.51 39.61 25.51
C MET A 643 -0.07 40.57 26.64
N GLU A 644 -1.00 41.40 27.16
CA GLU A 644 -0.72 42.36 28.23
C GLU A 644 -0.85 41.76 29.65
N HIS A 645 -1.79 40.83 29.85
CA HIS A 645 -2.18 40.36 31.19
C HIS A 645 -1.94 38.87 31.46
N GLY A 646 -1.84 38.01 30.44
CA GLY A 646 -1.53 36.58 30.59
C GLY A 646 -2.58 35.73 31.35
N SER A 647 -3.83 36.20 31.39
CA SER A 647 -4.87 35.72 32.32
C SER A 647 -6.13 35.16 31.65
N LEU A 648 -6.23 35.16 30.31
CA LEU A 648 -7.37 34.60 29.59
C LEU A 648 -7.30 33.07 29.54
N PRO A 649 -8.47 32.39 29.62
CA PRO A 649 -8.55 30.95 29.40
C PRO A 649 -8.19 30.56 27.96
N VAL A 650 -7.49 29.43 27.79
CA VAL A 650 -7.18 28.82 26.49
C VAL A 650 -8.43 28.64 25.62
N LEU A 651 -9.56 28.31 26.24
CA LEU A 651 -10.86 28.17 25.61
C LEU A 651 -11.30 29.43 24.83
N ILE A 652 -10.87 30.63 25.23
CA ILE A 652 -11.16 31.88 24.51
C ILE A 652 -10.04 32.20 23.52
N ILE A 653 -8.78 31.98 23.91
CA ILE A 653 -7.59 32.30 23.10
C ILE A 653 -7.61 31.53 21.78
N LEU A 654 -7.86 30.22 21.79
CA LEU A 654 -7.77 29.39 20.57
C LEU A 654 -8.81 29.79 19.51
N PRO A 655 -10.12 29.91 19.81
CA PRO A 655 -11.09 30.41 18.85
C PRO A 655 -10.82 31.86 18.42
N ALA A 656 -10.33 32.73 19.31
CA ALA A 656 -9.98 34.10 18.94
C ALA A 656 -8.81 34.15 17.94
N LEU A 657 -7.78 33.33 18.13
CA LEU A 657 -6.68 33.16 17.17
C LEU A 657 -7.20 32.69 15.80
N GLN A 658 -8.07 31.69 15.78
CA GLN A 658 -8.69 31.17 14.55
C GLN A 658 -9.55 32.23 13.85
N CYS A 659 -10.45 32.91 14.55
CA CYS A 659 -11.29 33.94 13.97
C CYS A 659 -10.48 35.14 13.45
N THR A 660 -9.44 35.56 14.17
CA THR A 660 -8.56 36.65 13.70
C THR A 660 -7.80 36.21 12.45
N TYR A 661 -7.29 34.97 12.43
CA TYR A 661 -6.65 34.35 11.28
C TYR A 661 -7.57 34.30 10.05
N PHE A 662 -8.79 33.78 10.20
CA PHE A 662 -9.77 33.72 9.10
C PHE A 662 -10.21 35.11 8.63
N SER A 663 -10.38 36.08 9.53
CA SER A 663 -10.70 37.48 9.15
C SER A 663 -9.66 38.03 8.18
N LEU A 664 -8.38 37.85 8.53
CA LEU A 664 -7.26 38.32 7.73
C LEU A 664 -7.10 37.52 6.42
N LEU A 665 -7.39 36.21 6.42
CA LEU A 665 -7.43 35.39 5.20
C LEU A 665 -8.47 35.90 4.21
N TRP A 666 -9.70 36.15 4.66
CA TRP A 666 -10.78 36.64 3.80
C TRP A 666 -10.50 38.05 3.28
N GLN A 667 -9.99 38.94 4.14
CA GLN A 667 -9.54 40.26 3.70
C GLN A 667 -8.43 40.17 2.65
N LEU A 668 -7.48 39.24 2.81
CA LEU A 668 -6.42 39.00 1.84
C LEU A 668 -6.96 38.41 0.53
N ALA A 669 -7.89 37.45 0.60
CA ALA A 669 -8.53 36.86 -0.57
C ALA A 669 -9.37 37.87 -1.37
N ALA A 670 -9.93 38.88 -0.70
CA ALA A 670 -10.67 39.97 -1.32
C ALA A 670 -9.75 41.01 -2.01
N VAL A 671 -8.43 40.94 -1.83
CA VAL A 671 -7.48 41.81 -2.53
C VAL A 671 -7.44 41.40 -4.00
N SER A 672 -7.89 42.31 -4.87
CA SER A 672 -7.80 42.19 -6.32
C SER A 672 -6.49 42.81 -6.84
N GLU A 673 -6.04 42.40 -8.04
CA GLU A 673 -4.86 42.97 -8.72
C GLU A 673 -4.90 44.52 -8.84
N ASN A 674 -6.09 45.14 -8.73
CA ASN A 674 -6.31 46.60 -8.84
C ASN A 674 -6.72 47.29 -7.52
N SER A 675 -6.55 46.66 -6.35
CA SER A 675 -6.95 47.28 -5.07
C SER A 675 -6.16 48.56 -4.77
N PRO A 676 -6.82 49.66 -4.35
CA PRO A 676 -6.16 50.94 -4.10
C PRO A 676 -5.18 50.88 -2.92
N LYS A 677 -4.06 51.63 -2.99
CA LYS A 677 -3.02 51.63 -1.94
C LYS A 677 -3.57 51.99 -0.55
N GLU A 678 -4.64 52.79 -0.48
CA GLU A 678 -5.34 53.17 0.75
C GLU A 678 -5.97 51.99 1.51
N THR A 679 -6.38 50.91 0.83
CA THR A 679 -6.92 49.71 1.47
C THR A 679 -5.83 48.71 1.87
N LEU A 680 -4.66 48.77 1.23
CA LEU A 680 -3.53 47.86 1.49
C LEU A 680 -2.74 48.23 2.76
N PHE A 681 -2.61 49.52 3.10
CA PHE A 681 -1.88 49.96 4.29
C PHE A 681 -2.50 49.49 5.63
N PRO A 682 -3.83 49.60 5.84
CA PRO A 682 -4.49 49.06 7.02
C PRO A 682 -4.28 47.55 7.14
N LEU A 683 -4.50 46.80 6.06
CA LEU A 683 -4.31 45.35 6.04
C LEU A 683 -2.87 44.96 6.38
N ARG A 684 -1.87 45.66 5.82
CA ARG A 684 -0.44 45.44 6.17
C ARG A 684 -0.20 45.61 7.66
N ARG A 685 -0.76 46.65 8.28
CA ARG A 685 -0.60 46.94 9.70
C ARG A 685 -1.24 45.84 10.54
N GLU A 686 -2.42 45.39 10.15
CA GLU A 686 -3.17 44.32 10.81
C GLU A 686 -2.45 42.97 10.74
N LEU A 687 -1.91 42.61 9.57
CA LEU A 687 -1.08 41.42 9.36
C LEU A 687 0.18 41.43 10.23
N ARG A 688 0.90 42.56 10.27
CA ARG A 688 2.11 42.72 11.11
C ARG A 688 1.78 42.60 12.59
N ARG A 689 0.70 43.24 13.03
CA ARG A 689 0.25 43.19 14.42
C ARG A 689 -0.11 41.77 14.84
N PHE A 690 -0.84 41.05 14.00
CA PHE A 690 -1.19 39.66 14.27
C PHE A 690 0.04 38.74 14.27
N SER A 691 0.99 38.95 13.35
CA SER A 691 2.26 38.22 13.34
C SER A 691 3.07 38.43 14.63
N GLN A 692 3.07 39.64 15.18
CA GLN A 692 3.70 39.95 16.47
C GLN A 692 3.01 39.20 17.62
N ILE A 693 1.68 39.17 17.65
CA ILE A 693 0.90 38.41 18.65
C ILE A 693 1.26 36.92 18.57
N CYS A 694 1.22 36.31 17.37
CA CYS A 694 1.60 34.90 17.19
C CYS A 694 3.05 34.64 17.63
N THR A 695 3.97 35.57 17.34
CA THR A 695 5.38 35.47 17.77
C THR A 695 5.51 35.49 19.30
N CYS A 696 4.75 36.33 20.00
CA CYS A 696 4.71 36.32 21.47
C CYS A 696 4.14 34.99 21.99
N PHE A 697 3.10 34.48 21.35
CA PHE A 697 2.42 33.26 21.78
C PHE A 697 3.21 31.97 21.54
N LEU A 698 4.29 31.99 20.74
CA LEU A 698 5.24 30.87 20.66
C LEU A 698 5.86 30.50 22.02
N GLN A 699 5.92 31.45 22.96
CA GLN A 699 6.47 31.27 24.31
C GLN A 699 5.37 31.27 25.39
N HIS A 700 4.11 31.06 24.99
CA HIS A 700 2.98 31.02 25.92
C HIS A 700 3.07 29.81 26.87
N LYS A 701 2.52 29.94 28.09
CA LYS A 701 2.58 28.89 29.13
C LYS A 701 1.86 27.58 28.71
N GLU A 702 0.83 27.70 27.88
CA GLU A 702 -0.01 26.59 27.42
C GLU A 702 0.46 26.03 26.07
N ARG A 703 0.65 24.70 25.99
CA ARG A 703 1.14 23.99 24.80
C ARG A 703 0.25 24.21 23.57
N ASP A 704 -1.06 24.07 23.71
CA ASP A 704 -2.01 24.19 22.58
C ASP A 704 -1.97 25.58 21.94
N VAL A 705 -1.75 26.63 22.74
CA VAL A 705 -1.63 28.01 22.23
C VAL A 705 -0.34 28.17 21.44
N ARG A 706 0.79 27.63 21.94
CA ARG A 706 2.08 27.67 21.24
C ARG A 706 1.99 26.96 19.89
N GLU A 707 1.45 25.74 19.87
CA GLU A 707 1.29 24.94 18.64
C GLU A 707 0.35 25.61 17.64
N LYS A 708 -0.79 26.17 18.10
CA LYS A 708 -1.72 26.85 17.21
C LYS A 708 -1.13 28.14 16.64
N ALA A 709 -0.44 28.93 17.46
CA ALA A 709 0.26 30.13 17.03
C ALA A 709 1.37 29.80 16.03
N PHE A 710 2.13 28.71 16.27
CA PHE A 710 3.18 28.25 15.36
C PHE A 710 2.64 27.85 13.99
N MET A 711 1.58 27.05 13.93
CA MET A 711 0.97 26.63 12.67
C MET A 711 0.43 27.84 11.88
N ILE A 712 -0.32 28.72 12.55
CA ILE A 712 -0.84 29.96 11.94
C ILE A 712 0.31 30.83 11.40
N LEU A 713 1.37 30.98 12.18
CA LEU A 713 2.51 31.80 11.78
C LEU A 713 3.26 31.19 10.59
N CYS A 714 3.43 29.86 10.54
CA CYS A 714 4.04 29.21 9.39
C CYS A 714 3.18 29.39 8.12
N ASP A 715 1.86 29.20 8.23
CA ASP A 715 0.94 29.41 7.10
C ASP A 715 0.99 30.87 6.62
N TRP A 716 1.05 31.84 7.54
CA TRP A 716 1.24 33.27 7.25
C TRP A 716 2.53 33.62 6.56
N LEU A 717 3.65 33.16 7.09
CA LEU A 717 4.94 33.40 6.45
C LEU A 717 4.97 32.82 5.03
N LEU A 718 4.37 31.65 4.83
CA LEU A 718 4.31 31.01 3.52
C LEU A 718 3.39 31.78 2.56
N ILE A 719 2.16 32.08 2.96
CA ILE A 719 1.18 32.80 2.12
C ILE A 719 1.72 34.17 1.71
N LEU A 720 2.24 34.95 2.67
CA LEU A 720 2.73 36.31 2.40
C LEU A 720 4.01 36.33 1.55
N SER A 721 4.84 35.29 1.61
CA SER A 721 6.04 35.16 0.76
C SER A 721 5.73 34.83 -0.70
N HIS A 722 4.58 34.22 -0.99
CA HIS A 722 4.21 33.78 -2.34
C HIS A 722 3.25 34.72 -3.07
N LEU A 723 2.84 35.82 -2.44
CA LEU A 723 2.15 36.90 -3.14
C LEU A 723 3.01 37.49 -4.30
N ASP A 724 4.34 37.29 -4.25
CA ASP A 724 5.35 37.73 -5.24
C ASP A 724 5.24 37.09 -6.63
N SER A 725 4.59 35.92 -6.79
CA SER A 725 4.70 35.19 -8.06
C SER A 725 3.65 35.54 -9.14
N ASN A 726 2.61 36.31 -8.81
CA ASN A 726 1.55 36.67 -9.77
C ASN A 726 1.37 38.21 -9.88
N ASN A 727 2.12 38.80 -10.82
CA ASN A 727 1.73 39.96 -11.66
C ASN A 727 1.64 41.42 -11.11
N ASN A 728 2.28 41.82 -9.99
CA ASN A 728 2.61 43.26 -9.80
C ASN A 728 3.66 43.52 -8.70
N GLU A 729 4.81 44.15 -9.02
CA GLU A 729 5.88 44.44 -8.04
C GLU A 729 5.47 45.48 -6.96
N GLU A 730 4.52 46.38 -7.23
CA GLU A 730 4.22 47.52 -6.34
C GLU A 730 3.20 47.24 -5.22
N ALA A 731 2.10 46.55 -5.49
CA ALA A 731 1.11 46.19 -4.46
C ALA A 731 1.63 45.05 -3.56
N VAL A 732 2.46 44.19 -4.13
CA VAL A 732 2.99 43.00 -3.49
C VAL A 732 4.19 43.32 -2.59
N GLY A 733 5.10 44.22 -3.00
CA GLY A 733 6.18 44.72 -2.12
C GLY A 733 5.67 45.44 -0.86
N LEU A 734 4.40 45.88 -0.86
CA LEU A 734 3.76 46.49 0.31
C LEU A 734 3.24 45.46 1.31
N LEU A 735 2.80 44.27 0.89
CA LEU A 735 2.27 43.23 1.79
C LEU A 735 3.29 42.13 2.13
N GLY A 736 4.34 41.98 1.33
CA GLY A 736 5.42 41.02 1.57
C GLY A 736 6.01 41.13 2.99
N TYR A 737 6.13 39.99 3.65
CA TYR A 737 6.66 39.87 5.00
C TYR A 737 7.59 38.65 5.09
N LEU A 738 8.88 38.91 5.26
CA LEU A 738 9.90 37.90 5.53
C LEU A 738 10.26 37.92 7.01
N PRO A 739 10.46 36.74 7.64
CA PRO A 739 10.81 36.65 9.05
C PRO A 739 12.24 37.19 9.28
N ASN A 740 12.40 38.06 10.27
CA ASN A 740 13.72 38.51 10.71
C ASN A 740 14.47 37.39 11.46
N THR A 741 15.78 37.53 11.65
CA THR A 741 16.63 36.52 12.31
C THR A 741 16.08 36.07 13.68
N PRO A 742 15.64 36.97 14.59
CA PRO A 742 15.07 36.55 15.88
C PRO A 742 13.79 35.70 15.74
N LEU A 743 12.95 35.97 14.74
CA LEU A 743 11.76 35.16 14.48
C LEU A 743 12.13 33.78 13.93
N GLN A 744 13.12 33.69 13.04
CA GLN A 744 13.61 32.42 12.53
C GLN A 744 14.18 31.54 13.65
N GLU A 745 14.93 32.13 14.59
CA GLU A 745 15.44 31.45 15.78
C GLU A 745 14.31 30.95 16.70
N LYS A 746 13.28 31.77 16.96
CA LYS A 746 12.12 31.36 17.76
C LYS A 746 11.34 30.21 17.12
N LEU A 747 11.13 30.25 15.80
CA LEU A 747 10.48 29.16 15.07
C LEU A 747 11.27 27.85 15.18
N PHE A 748 12.59 27.93 15.09
CA PHE A 748 13.44 26.77 15.24
C PHE A 748 13.45 26.23 16.69
N SER A 749 13.57 27.11 17.70
CA SER A 749 13.49 26.73 19.12
C SER A 749 12.21 25.96 19.42
N PHE A 750 11.07 26.42 18.86
CA PHE A 750 9.80 25.74 18.99
C PHE A 750 9.86 24.30 18.43
N ILE A 751 10.41 24.10 17.23
CA ILE A 751 10.57 22.77 16.63
C ILE A 751 11.47 21.87 17.47
N GLN A 752 12.57 22.41 17.99
CA GLN A 752 13.48 21.65 18.85
C GLN A 752 12.77 21.18 20.13
N GLU A 753 11.98 22.04 20.76
CA GLU A 753 11.25 21.75 22.01
C GLU A 753 10.03 20.82 21.83
N HIS A 754 9.37 20.82 20.67
CA HIS A 754 8.09 20.11 20.48
C HIS A 754 8.17 18.89 19.56
N VAL A 755 9.18 18.80 18.69
CA VAL A 755 9.34 17.70 17.72
C VAL A 755 10.49 16.78 18.07
N PHE A 756 11.64 17.33 18.47
CA PHE A 756 12.87 16.58 18.70
C PHE A 756 13.16 16.36 20.20
N ILE A 757 12.16 15.88 20.93
CA ILE A 757 12.24 15.57 22.37
C ILE A 757 12.96 14.21 22.56
N ASP A 758 13.71 14.05 23.65
CA ASP A 758 14.32 12.76 24.00
C ASP A 758 13.29 11.76 24.53
N GLU A 759 13.29 10.52 24.02
CA GLU A 759 12.31 9.46 24.35
C GLU A 759 12.21 9.14 25.86
N GLU A 760 13.24 9.45 26.65
CA GLU A 760 13.25 9.25 28.11
C GLU A 760 12.51 10.35 28.88
N GLU A 761 12.42 11.56 28.32
CA GLU A 761 11.63 12.65 28.90
C GLU A 761 10.14 12.47 28.58
N GLU A 762 9.80 12.01 27.37
CA GLU A 762 8.41 11.71 27.02
C GLU A 762 7.80 10.62 27.90
N ARG A 763 8.56 9.57 28.27
CA ARG A 763 8.02 8.48 29.12
C ARG A 763 7.68 8.91 30.55
N LYS A 764 8.22 10.04 31.04
CA LYS A 764 7.98 10.51 32.41
C LYS A 764 6.67 11.30 32.54
N ASP A 765 6.19 11.89 31.45
CA ASP A 765 5.02 12.77 31.43
C ASP A 765 3.73 12.08 30.94
N LEU A 766 3.80 10.83 30.49
CA LEU A 766 2.64 10.10 29.95
C LEU A 766 1.75 9.50 31.06
N THR A 767 0.45 9.76 30.98
CA THR A 767 -0.61 9.11 31.77
C THR A 767 -0.87 7.67 31.30
N GLU A 768 -1.56 6.85 32.12
CA GLU A 768 -1.90 5.45 31.76
C GLU A 768 -2.73 5.34 30.46
N GLU A 769 -3.51 6.36 30.11
CA GLU A 769 -4.33 6.43 28.89
C GLU A 769 -3.50 6.77 27.64
N GLU A 770 -2.40 7.51 27.78
CA GLU A 770 -1.49 7.87 26.67
C GLU A 770 -0.51 6.74 26.31
N LYS A 771 -0.61 5.59 26.99
CA LYS A 771 0.15 4.38 26.64
C LYS A 771 -0.45 3.63 25.44
N ASP A 772 -1.69 3.92 25.07
CA ASP A 772 -2.37 3.33 23.90
C ASP A 772 -1.61 3.65 22.60
N GLU A 773 -1.48 2.65 21.71
CA GLU A 773 -0.76 2.81 20.44
C GLU A 773 -1.44 3.83 19.51
N SER A 774 -2.77 3.99 19.61
CA SER A 774 -3.51 4.96 18.79
C SER A 774 -3.17 6.42 19.16
N CYS A 775 -3.10 6.74 20.45
CA CYS A 775 -2.73 8.07 20.94
C CYS A 775 -1.28 8.44 20.56
N LYS A 776 -0.35 7.48 20.61
CA LYS A 776 1.04 7.70 20.19
C LYS A 776 1.16 8.04 18.70
N LEU A 777 0.35 7.38 17.86
CA LEU A 777 0.33 7.65 16.43
C LEU A 777 -0.24 9.04 16.13
N ASP A 778 -1.28 9.47 16.84
CA ASP A 778 -1.87 10.81 16.69
C ASP A 778 -0.89 11.93 17.10
N ASP A 779 -0.18 11.78 18.22
CA ASP A 779 0.86 12.74 18.62
C ASP A 779 2.03 12.76 17.62
N LEU A 780 2.44 11.60 17.10
CA LEU A 780 3.43 11.53 16.02
C LEU A 780 2.94 12.25 14.75
N HIS A 781 1.69 12.08 14.34
CA HIS A 781 1.11 12.80 13.21
C HIS A 781 1.10 14.32 13.42
N LYS A 782 0.83 14.76 14.65
CA LYS A 782 0.88 16.18 15.04
C LYS A 782 2.30 16.74 14.94
N LYS A 783 3.30 16.05 15.51
CA LYS A 783 4.73 16.40 15.40
C LYS A 783 5.22 16.45 13.95
N ARG A 784 4.84 15.45 13.15
CA ARG A 784 5.12 15.40 11.70
C ARG A 784 4.54 16.62 10.97
N SER A 785 3.33 17.05 11.34
CA SER A 785 2.68 18.23 10.75
C SER A 785 3.42 19.53 11.10
N LEU A 786 3.85 19.69 12.37
CA LEU A 786 4.66 20.83 12.82
C LEU A 786 6.00 20.89 12.07
N LEU A 787 6.71 19.76 11.98
CA LEU A 787 7.98 19.68 11.25
C LEU A 787 7.81 19.99 9.77
N ALA A 788 6.76 19.44 9.14
CA ALA A 788 6.45 19.71 7.74
C ALA A 788 6.14 21.19 7.51
N ALA A 789 5.40 21.86 8.41
CA ALA A 789 5.13 23.29 8.32
C ALA A 789 6.43 24.12 8.32
N TYR A 790 7.37 23.82 9.22
CA TYR A 790 8.68 24.50 9.23
C TYR A 790 9.52 24.18 7.99
N CYS A 791 9.57 22.92 7.57
CA CYS A 791 10.32 22.50 6.38
C CYS A 791 9.82 23.19 5.11
N LYS A 792 8.51 23.47 4.99
CA LYS A 792 7.97 24.25 3.87
C LYS A 792 8.59 25.65 3.83
N LEU A 793 8.74 26.33 4.97
CA LEU A 793 9.35 27.66 5.02
C LEU A 793 10.79 27.66 4.48
N ILE A 794 11.56 26.61 4.76
CA ILE A 794 12.92 26.44 4.25
C ILE A 794 12.91 26.16 2.74
N VAL A 795 12.08 25.21 2.29
CA VAL A 795 12.02 24.77 0.89
C VAL A 795 11.61 25.92 -0.03
N TYR A 796 10.71 26.78 0.42
CA TYR A 796 10.22 27.93 -0.31
C TYR A 796 11.02 29.22 -0.04
N ASN A 797 12.21 29.12 0.57
CA ASN A 797 13.13 30.24 0.84
C ASN A 797 12.53 31.38 1.69
N VAL A 798 11.56 31.09 2.55
CA VAL A 798 11.00 32.03 3.53
C VAL A 798 11.92 32.14 4.76
N VAL A 799 12.52 31.01 5.15
CA VAL A 799 13.58 30.90 6.15
C VAL A 799 14.88 30.58 5.42
N GLU A 800 16.01 31.04 5.97
CA GLU A 800 17.31 30.78 5.35
C GLU A 800 17.59 29.27 5.23
N MET A 801 18.11 28.86 4.07
CA MET A 801 18.42 27.44 3.80
C MET A 801 19.45 26.85 4.77
N THR A 802 20.28 27.69 5.40
CA THR A 802 21.24 27.32 6.45
C THR A 802 20.55 26.72 7.67
N ALA A 803 19.33 27.18 8.01
CA ALA A 803 18.54 26.64 9.12
C ALA A 803 18.20 25.14 8.94
N ALA A 804 18.22 24.63 7.70
CA ALA A 804 17.99 23.21 7.46
C ALA A 804 19.09 22.32 8.07
N ALA A 805 20.31 22.85 8.29
CA ALA A 805 21.38 22.12 8.96
C ALA A 805 20.96 21.64 10.36
N GLU A 806 20.17 22.47 11.05
CA GLU A 806 19.63 22.17 12.37
C GLU A 806 18.53 21.08 12.35
N ILE A 807 17.92 20.81 11.21
CA ILE A 807 16.98 19.69 11.05
C ILE A 807 17.74 18.43 10.63
N TYR A 808 18.69 18.58 9.70
CA TYR A 808 19.41 17.48 9.10
C TYR A 808 20.22 16.67 10.11
N LYS A 809 20.64 17.28 11.22
CA LYS A 809 21.31 16.60 12.33
C LYS A 809 20.48 15.47 12.96
N TYR A 810 19.15 15.53 12.89
CA TYR A 810 18.25 14.50 13.43
C TYR A 810 17.98 13.34 12.45
N TYR A 811 18.42 13.43 11.19
CA TYR A 811 18.02 12.50 10.12
C TYR A 811 18.28 11.02 10.42
N VAL A 812 19.38 10.69 11.10
CA VAL A 812 19.70 9.30 11.48
C VAL A 812 18.97 8.89 12.76
N LYS A 813 18.93 9.78 13.77
CA LYS A 813 18.34 9.49 15.09
C LYS A 813 16.83 9.25 14.99
N THR A 814 16.12 10.05 14.20
CA THR A 814 14.65 10.02 14.09
C THR A 814 14.17 9.53 12.73
N TYR A 815 14.89 8.56 12.13
CA TYR A 815 14.64 8.14 10.74
C TYR A 815 13.26 7.48 10.55
N SER A 816 12.78 6.69 11.51
CA SER A 816 11.44 6.07 11.48
C SER A 816 10.33 7.11 11.44
N ASP A 817 10.52 8.18 12.21
CA ASP A 817 9.44 9.11 12.57
C ASP A 817 9.37 10.30 11.63
N PHE A 818 10.53 10.79 11.16
CA PHE A 818 10.65 12.02 10.36
C PHE A 818 11.55 11.86 9.11
N GLY A 819 12.11 10.67 8.87
CA GLY A 819 13.12 10.46 7.84
C GLY A 819 12.64 10.80 6.42
N ASP A 820 11.37 10.56 6.10
CA ASP A 820 10.76 10.91 4.82
C ASP A 820 10.63 12.43 4.62
N ILE A 821 10.15 13.16 5.64
CA ILE A 821 10.01 14.63 5.62
C ILE A 821 11.38 15.29 5.44
N ILE A 822 12.37 14.86 6.21
CA ILE A 822 13.74 15.39 6.14
C ILE A 822 14.37 15.07 4.79
N LYS A 823 14.17 13.85 4.28
CA LYS A 823 14.68 13.44 2.96
C LYS A 823 14.05 14.23 1.81
N GLU A 824 12.75 14.51 1.87
CA GLU A 824 12.09 15.35 0.86
C GLU A 824 12.60 16.80 0.95
N THR A 825 12.79 17.31 2.16
CA THR A 825 13.40 18.64 2.39
C THR A 825 14.80 18.72 1.80
N LEU A 826 15.65 17.72 2.03
CA LEU A 826 16.98 17.56 1.41
C LEU A 826 16.91 17.56 -0.12
N SER A 827 15.94 16.83 -0.67
CA SER A 827 15.73 16.78 -2.11
C SER A 827 15.35 18.15 -2.66
N LYS A 828 14.37 18.83 -2.05
CA LYS A 828 13.84 20.11 -2.51
C LYS A 828 14.85 21.26 -2.38
N THR A 829 15.58 21.37 -1.27
CA THR A 829 16.63 22.40 -1.11
C THR A 829 17.72 22.24 -2.16
N ARG A 830 18.10 21.00 -2.49
CA ARG A 830 19.06 20.71 -3.55
C ARG A 830 18.55 21.06 -4.95
N HIS A 831 17.27 20.80 -5.24
CA HIS A 831 16.67 21.20 -6.51
C HIS A 831 16.58 22.73 -6.64
N SER A 832 16.30 23.42 -5.53
CA SER A 832 16.26 24.89 -5.47
C SER A 832 17.65 25.50 -5.69
N ASN A 833 18.64 25.12 -4.89
CA ASN A 833 20.02 25.59 -5.02
C ASN A 833 21.03 24.50 -4.62
N LYS A 834 21.67 23.89 -5.63
CA LYS A 834 22.60 22.78 -5.45
C LYS A 834 23.85 23.13 -4.63
N ILE A 835 24.36 24.36 -4.76
CA ILE A 835 25.59 24.78 -4.06
C ILE A 835 25.26 25.15 -2.62
N GLN A 836 24.20 25.93 -2.41
CA GLN A 836 23.79 26.31 -1.06
C GLN A 836 23.36 25.08 -0.26
N SER A 837 22.62 24.15 -0.86
CA SER A 837 22.28 22.87 -0.23
C SER A 837 23.53 22.09 0.19
N ALA A 838 24.56 22.02 -0.67
CA ALA A 838 25.83 21.38 -0.34
C ALA A 838 26.57 22.08 0.81
N LYS A 839 26.52 23.42 0.87
CA LYS A 839 27.04 24.21 1.99
C LYS A 839 26.28 23.95 3.30
N THR A 840 24.95 23.84 3.25
CA THR A 840 24.14 23.49 4.41
C THR A 840 24.43 22.07 4.92
N LEU A 841 24.64 21.11 4.02
CA LEU A 841 25.01 19.74 4.38
C LEU A 841 26.35 19.68 5.13
N ILE A 842 27.36 20.38 4.63
CA ILE A 842 28.67 20.40 5.30
C ILE A 842 28.60 21.18 6.62
N LEU A 843 27.85 22.28 6.67
CA LEU A 843 27.61 23.04 7.90
C LEU A 843 26.99 22.16 8.99
N CYS A 844 25.99 21.34 8.65
CA CYS A 844 25.38 20.38 9.57
C CYS A 844 26.41 19.41 10.17
N LEU A 845 27.28 18.85 9.34
CA LEU A 845 28.34 17.94 9.78
C LEU A 845 29.39 18.65 10.65
N GLN A 846 29.75 19.89 10.30
CA GLN A 846 30.69 20.71 11.07
C GLN A 846 30.14 21.01 12.46
N GLN A 847 28.89 21.45 12.57
CA GLN A 847 28.23 21.73 13.86
C GLN A 847 28.19 20.49 14.76
N LEU A 848 27.76 19.34 14.20
CA LEU A 848 27.73 18.07 14.95
C LEU A 848 29.11 17.63 15.42
N PHE A 849 30.13 17.79 14.57
CA PHE A 849 31.49 17.45 14.92
C PHE A 849 32.03 18.38 16.02
N GLN A 850 31.68 19.67 15.99
CA GLN A 850 32.10 20.64 17.00
C GLN A 850 31.48 20.33 18.36
N THR A 851 30.18 20.03 18.42
CA THR A 851 29.51 19.56 19.65
C THR A 851 30.13 18.27 20.18
N HIS A 852 30.50 17.34 19.30
CA HIS A 852 31.20 16.12 19.70
C HIS A 852 32.58 16.43 20.29
N ALA A 853 33.36 17.31 19.66
CA ALA A 853 34.70 17.69 20.11
C ALA A 853 34.68 18.43 21.47
N GLU A 854 33.68 19.29 21.70
CA GLU A 854 33.47 19.98 22.98
C GLU A 854 33.08 19.04 24.13
N SER A 855 32.43 17.92 23.81
CA SER A 855 32.01 16.91 24.82
C SER A 855 33.13 15.97 25.27
N GLN A 856 34.27 15.95 24.57
CA GLN A 856 35.43 15.13 24.93
C GLN A 856 36.43 15.94 25.76
N ASP A 857 36.96 15.36 26.84
CA ASP A 857 38.02 15.99 27.62
C ASP A 857 39.25 16.25 26.73
N SER A 858 39.70 17.51 26.68
CA SER A 858 40.81 18.05 25.87
C SER A 858 42.17 17.33 25.95
N SER A 859 42.29 16.27 26.76
CA SER A 859 43.53 15.53 27.00
C SER A 859 43.64 14.18 26.28
N SER A 860 42.55 13.66 25.72
CA SER A 860 42.54 12.45 24.87
C SER A 860 42.07 12.79 23.46
N GLY A 861 42.81 12.39 22.43
CA GLY A 861 42.39 12.59 21.02
C GLY A 861 41.01 11.97 20.72
N VAL A 862 40.35 12.46 19.66
CA VAL A 862 38.97 12.08 19.27
C VAL A 862 38.85 10.56 19.12
N ASP A 863 37.95 9.96 19.91
CA ASP A 863 37.65 8.53 19.83
C ASP A 863 36.78 8.20 18.59
N PHE A 864 37.43 7.64 17.56
CA PHE A 864 36.77 7.17 16.33
C PHE A 864 35.76 6.03 16.57
N SER A 865 35.86 5.32 17.70
CA SER A 865 34.96 4.21 18.06
C SER A 865 33.73 4.66 18.86
N SER A 866 33.67 5.94 19.22
CA SER A 866 32.51 6.49 19.93
C SER A 866 31.24 6.39 19.07
N ALA A 867 30.12 6.11 19.73
CA ALA A 867 28.81 6.04 19.07
C ALA A 867 28.45 7.38 18.40
N SER A 868 28.81 8.50 19.04
CA SER A 868 28.59 9.85 18.52
C SER A 868 29.34 10.08 17.19
N PHE A 869 30.64 9.79 17.13
CA PHE A 869 31.41 9.93 15.89
C PHE A 869 30.92 8.99 14.78
N THR A 870 30.56 7.75 15.13
CA THR A 870 30.01 6.78 14.19
C THR A 870 28.69 7.26 13.58
N ASN A 871 27.82 7.89 14.37
CA ASN A 871 26.56 8.46 13.89
C ASN A 871 26.78 9.63 12.92
N ILE A 872 27.76 10.51 13.18
CA ILE A 872 28.11 11.61 12.26
C ILE A 872 28.64 11.05 10.94
N LYS A 873 29.50 10.03 11.00
CA LYS A 873 30.03 9.36 9.81
C LYS A 873 28.92 8.67 9.00
N GLU A 874 27.99 7.97 9.65
CA GLU A 874 26.83 7.37 8.99
C GLU A 874 25.92 8.44 8.35
N LEU A 875 25.70 9.56 9.02
CA LEU A 875 24.95 10.70 8.46
C LEU A 875 25.63 11.24 7.19
N ALA A 876 26.94 11.44 7.23
CA ALA A 876 27.73 11.85 6.06
C ALA A 876 27.63 10.85 4.91
N ARG A 877 27.69 9.55 5.20
CA ARG A 877 27.48 8.49 4.20
C ARG A 877 26.08 8.58 3.58
N ARG A 878 25.03 8.80 4.38
CA ARG A 878 23.66 8.98 3.87
C ARG A 878 23.53 10.23 3.01
N PHE A 879 24.13 11.36 3.40
CA PHE A 879 24.18 12.57 2.58
C PHE A 879 24.88 12.34 1.24
N SER A 880 26.02 11.65 1.23
CA SER A 880 26.75 11.27 0.02
C SER A 880 25.88 10.47 -0.96
N LEU A 881 25.06 9.54 -0.45
CA LEU A 881 24.12 8.77 -1.28
C LEU A 881 23.04 9.63 -1.94
N THR A 882 22.70 10.79 -1.38
CA THR A 882 21.64 11.64 -1.96
C THR A 882 22.01 12.14 -3.37
N PHE A 883 23.29 12.33 -3.68
CA PHE A 883 23.75 12.87 -4.98
C PHE A 883 23.62 11.89 -6.16
N GLY A 884 23.16 10.66 -5.92
CA GLY A 884 22.91 9.66 -6.96
C GLY A 884 24.19 9.08 -7.59
N TRP A 885 24.04 8.47 -8.77
CA TRP A 885 25.15 7.88 -9.55
C TRP A 885 25.67 8.80 -10.65
N ASP A 886 24.90 9.83 -11.02
CA ASP A 886 25.27 10.82 -12.04
C ASP A 886 26.23 11.86 -11.44
N GLN A 887 27.51 11.51 -11.42
CA GLN A 887 28.60 12.34 -10.87
C GLN A 887 28.76 13.68 -11.62
N VAL A 888 28.30 13.78 -12.87
CA VAL A 888 28.43 15.01 -13.67
C VAL A 888 27.47 16.08 -13.15
N LYS A 889 26.23 15.71 -12.81
CA LYS A 889 25.21 16.67 -12.33
C LYS A 889 25.47 17.25 -10.94
N SER A 890 26.28 16.57 -10.14
CA SER A 890 26.58 16.90 -8.74
C SER A 890 28.02 17.36 -8.52
N ARG A 891 28.82 17.42 -9.60
CA ARG A 891 30.26 17.72 -9.59
C ARG A 891 30.64 18.92 -8.73
N GLU A 892 30.00 20.08 -8.97
CA GLU A 892 30.33 21.33 -8.28
C GLU A 892 29.93 21.31 -6.80
N SER A 893 28.77 20.72 -6.47
CA SER A 893 28.31 20.55 -5.09
C SER A 893 29.26 19.69 -4.26
N ILE A 894 29.70 18.55 -4.81
CA ILE A 894 30.64 17.66 -4.12
C ILE A 894 32.01 18.35 -3.95
N ALA A 895 32.50 19.04 -4.99
CA ALA A 895 33.74 19.80 -4.89
C ALA A 895 33.65 20.89 -3.79
N MET A 896 32.49 21.55 -3.65
CA MET A 896 32.24 22.54 -2.58
C MET A 896 32.28 21.89 -1.19
N ILE A 897 31.66 20.72 -1.00
CA ILE A 897 31.71 19.96 0.27
C ILE A 897 33.15 19.68 0.68
N HIS A 898 33.99 19.20 -0.25
CA HIS A 898 35.38 18.92 0.04
C HIS A 898 36.19 20.19 0.32
N LYS A 899 35.93 21.29 -0.38
CA LYS A 899 36.61 22.57 -0.15
C LYS A 899 36.36 23.09 1.27
N GLU A 900 35.08 23.25 1.63
CA GLU A 900 34.66 23.75 2.96
C GLU A 900 35.08 22.79 4.08
N GLY A 901 35.04 21.48 3.82
CA GLY A 901 35.48 20.47 4.78
C GLY A 901 36.99 20.49 5.05
N ILE A 902 37.81 20.72 4.03
CA ILE A 902 39.27 20.90 4.19
C ILE A 902 39.54 22.18 4.98
N GLU A 903 38.90 23.30 4.63
CA GLU A 903 39.06 24.57 5.34
C GLU A 903 38.75 24.44 6.83
N PHE A 904 37.66 23.76 7.19
CA PHE A 904 37.28 23.50 8.57
C PHE A 904 38.26 22.58 9.31
N ALA A 905 38.76 21.53 8.66
CA ALA A 905 39.71 20.58 9.27
C ALA A 905 41.03 21.26 9.68
N PHE A 906 41.44 22.31 8.96
CA PHE A 906 42.66 23.08 9.23
C PHE A 906 42.40 24.46 9.88
N GLN A 907 41.16 24.74 10.27
CA GLN A 907 40.81 26.00 10.94
C GLN A 907 41.51 26.08 12.31
N GLY A 908 42.17 27.21 12.58
CA GLY A 908 42.92 27.43 13.83
C GLY A 908 44.37 26.94 13.82
N ALA A 909 44.87 26.39 12.70
CA ALA A 909 46.27 25.94 12.57
C ALA A 909 47.31 27.08 12.40
N THR A 910 46.92 28.34 12.52
CA THR A 910 47.81 29.51 12.31
C THR A 910 48.32 30.08 13.63
N GLY A 911 49.49 29.63 14.07
CA GLY A 911 50.27 30.26 15.12
C GLY A 911 51.63 29.61 15.30
N VAL A 912 52.67 30.23 14.72
CA VAL A 912 54.13 30.14 15.00
C VAL A 912 54.68 28.72 15.29
N ASP A 913 55.45 28.19 14.33
CA ASP A 913 56.01 26.84 14.24
C ASP A 913 54.97 25.74 13.95
N GLY A 914 54.97 25.22 12.71
CA GLY A 914 54.09 24.15 12.20
C GLY A 914 54.25 22.79 12.89
N LYS A 915 54.06 22.75 14.21
CA LYS A 915 54.20 21.60 15.11
C LYS A 915 52.92 21.25 15.86
N CYS A 916 51.86 22.07 15.78
CA CYS A 916 50.57 21.75 16.41
C CYS A 916 49.66 20.98 15.45
N LEU A 917 49.12 19.85 15.95
CA LEU A 917 48.09 19.07 15.25
C LEU A 917 46.83 19.96 15.05
N PRO A 918 46.28 20.07 13.84
CA PRO A 918 45.03 20.79 13.63
C PRO A 918 43.90 20.21 14.50
N PRO A 919 43.14 21.04 15.24
CA PRO A 919 42.16 20.55 16.22
C PRO A 919 41.03 19.74 15.58
N ASN A 920 40.71 20.02 14.32
CA ASN A 920 39.59 19.40 13.59
C ASN A 920 40.05 18.34 12.58
N LEU A 921 41.27 17.81 12.69
CA LEU A 921 41.85 16.93 11.66
C LEU A 921 41.04 15.65 11.44
N SER A 922 40.41 15.11 12.48
CA SER A 922 39.55 13.90 12.40
C SER A 922 38.29 14.11 11.55
N PHE A 923 37.88 15.36 11.29
CA PHE A 923 36.78 15.67 10.38
C PHE A 923 37.05 15.21 8.93
N LEU A 924 38.33 15.06 8.54
CA LEU A 924 38.72 14.51 7.24
C LEU A 924 38.16 13.09 7.01
N VAL A 925 37.98 12.29 8.07
CA VAL A 925 37.37 10.96 7.98
C VAL A 925 35.90 11.06 7.58
N ILE A 926 35.18 12.06 8.08
CA ILE A 926 33.75 12.27 7.78
C ILE A 926 33.59 12.69 6.31
N ILE A 927 34.36 13.67 5.84
CA ILE A 927 34.26 14.12 4.44
C ILE A 927 34.80 13.09 3.44
N SER A 928 35.60 12.12 3.88
CA SER A 928 36.06 11.02 3.03
C SER A 928 34.90 10.19 2.46
N GLU A 929 33.74 10.14 3.14
CA GLU A 929 32.52 9.47 2.66
C GLU A 929 31.96 10.07 1.36
N PHE A 930 32.33 11.32 1.02
CA PHE A 930 31.95 11.98 -0.23
C PHE A 930 32.93 11.74 -1.38
N SER A 931 34.15 11.27 -1.08
CA SER A 931 35.22 11.17 -2.08
C SER A 931 34.90 10.20 -3.23
N ASN A 932 34.09 9.17 -2.98
CA ASN A 932 33.60 8.24 -4.01
C ASN A 932 32.63 8.88 -5.02
N LYS A 933 32.13 10.08 -4.74
CA LYS A 933 31.26 10.85 -5.64
C LYS A 933 32.02 11.83 -6.53
N LEU A 934 33.31 12.06 -6.28
CA LEU A 934 34.17 12.87 -7.14
C LEU A 934 34.58 12.12 -8.41
N LEU A 935 34.62 12.83 -9.53
CA LEU A 935 35.25 12.35 -10.75
C LEU A 935 36.78 12.36 -10.58
N LYS A 936 37.48 11.49 -11.32
CA LYS A 936 38.96 11.41 -11.28
C LYS A 936 39.67 12.76 -11.47
N PRO A 937 39.25 13.66 -12.39
CA PRO A 937 39.86 15.00 -12.51
C PRO A 937 39.65 15.86 -11.27
N ASP A 938 38.48 15.80 -10.64
CA ASP A 938 38.17 16.60 -9.46
C ASP A 938 38.88 16.08 -8.22
N LYS A 939 39.08 14.77 -8.10
CA LYS A 939 39.94 14.19 -7.05
C LYS A 939 41.35 14.80 -7.07
N ARG A 940 41.94 14.98 -8.27
CA ARG A 940 43.26 15.64 -8.42
C ARG A 940 43.22 17.12 -8.03
N LEU A 941 42.15 17.83 -8.37
CA LEU A 941 41.97 19.23 -8.01
C LEU A 941 41.84 19.39 -6.48
N VAL A 942 40.98 18.59 -5.85
CA VAL A 942 40.79 18.56 -4.39
C VAL A 942 42.08 18.18 -3.68
N TYR A 943 42.82 17.20 -4.21
CA TYR A 943 44.13 16.83 -3.66
C TYR A 943 45.14 17.98 -3.75
N SER A 944 45.20 18.68 -4.88
CA SER A 944 46.05 19.87 -5.06
C SER A 944 45.64 21.02 -4.12
N TYR A 945 44.35 21.14 -3.80
CA TYR A 945 43.85 22.10 -2.83
C TYR A 945 44.27 21.73 -1.40
N LEU A 946 44.13 20.46 -1.02
CA LEU A 946 44.55 19.92 0.27
C LEU A 946 46.05 20.16 0.53
N GLN A 947 46.89 20.01 -0.50
CA GLN A 947 48.34 20.25 -0.39
C GLN A 947 48.72 21.67 0.05
N ARG A 948 47.85 22.67 -0.15
CA ARG A 948 48.10 24.05 0.30
C ARG A 948 48.15 24.20 1.83
N TYR A 949 47.53 23.27 2.55
CA TYR A 949 47.46 23.25 4.02
C TYR A 949 48.49 22.33 4.67
N ILE A 950 49.23 21.55 3.86
CA ILE A 950 50.21 20.57 4.33
C ILE A 950 51.62 21.12 4.11
N THR A 951 52.35 21.39 5.19
CA THR A 951 53.81 21.63 5.13
C THR A 951 54.57 20.31 5.12
N GLU A 952 55.26 19.99 4.02
CA GLU A 952 56.23 18.88 3.99
C GLU A 952 57.56 19.29 4.65
N PRO A 953 58.28 18.36 5.32
CA PRO A 953 57.97 16.96 5.54
C PRO A 953 57.10 16.74 6.79
N LEU A 954 55.92 16.13 6.62
CA LEU A 954 55.09 15.67 7.73
C LEU A 954 55.85 14.63 8.57
N PRO A 955 55.84 14.71 9.91
CA PRO A 955 56.25 13.59 10.76
C PRO A 955 55.19 12.48 10.69
N CYS A 956 55.15 11.72 9.60
CA CYS A 956 54.20 10.63 9.34
C CYS A 956 54.44 9.38 10.22
N ARG A 957 54.60 9.52 11.55
CA ARG A 957 54.81 8.37 12.45
C ARG A 957 53.95 8.34 13.72
N GLY A 958 53.07 9.31 13.96
CA GLY A 958 52.09 9.24 15.06
C GLY A 958 50.70 8.81 14.58
N ASP A 959 49.98 8.02 15.40
CA ASP A 959 48.59 7.59 15.14
C ASP A 959 47.61 8.78 14.97
N GLU A 960 47.98 9.96 15.46
CA GLU A 960 47.16 11.18 15.41
C GLU A 960 46.97 11.75 13.99
N TRP A 961 47.87 11.45 13.03
CA TRP A 961 47.77 11.92 11.64
C TRP A 961 47.02 10.95 10.70
N GLN A 962 46.52 9.82 11.22
CA GLN A 962 45.81 8.80 10.44
C GLN A 962 44.62 9.33 9.62
N PRO A 963 43.78 10.26 10.12
CA PRO A 963 42.69 10.87 9.33
C PRO A 963 43.13 11.46 8.00
N LEU A 964 44.28 12.14 7.99
CA LEU A 964 44.84 12.76 6.80
C LEU A 964 45.30 11.70 5.78
N VAL A 965 45.91 10.63 6.27
CA VAL A 965 46.37 9.51 5.43
C VAL A 965 45.17 8.82 4.78
N TRP A 966 44.11 8.54 5.54
CA TRP A 966 42.90 7.91 5.03
C TRP A 966 42.22 8.75 3.96
N TYR A 967 42.05 10.05 4.20
CA TYR A 967 41.45 10.95 3.23
C TYR A 967 42.31 11.12 1.98
N ARG A 968 43.63 11.21 2.12
CA ARG A 968 44.56 11.21 0.97
C ARG A 968 44.39 9.95 0.13
N ASN A 969 44.34 8.78 0.76
CA ASN A 969 44.17 7.52 0.05
C ASN A 969 42.83 7.46 -0.70
N SER A 970 41.75 8.01 -0.14
CA SER A 970 40.44 8.01 -0.79
C SER A 970 40.36 8.92 -2.03
N LEU A 971 41.20 9.96 -2.09
CA LEU A 971 41.37 10.82 -3.28
C LEU A 971 42.31 10.21 -4.33
N LEU A 972 43.22 9.33 -3.92
CA LEU A 972 44.18 8.66 -4.82
C LEU A 972 43.67 7.32 -5.38
N ALA A 973 42.70 6.69 -4.71
CA ALA A 973 41.92 5.56 -5.21
C ALA A 973 40.99 6.00 -6.36
#